data_AF-A0A6H9KPL3-F1
#
_entry.id   AF-A0A6H9KPL3-F1
#
_cell.length_a   1.000
_cell.length_b   1.000
_cell.length_c   1.000
_cell.angle_alpha   90.00
_cell.angle_beta   90.00
_cell.angle_gamma   90.00
#
_symmetry.space_group_name_H-M   'P 1'
#
loop_
_entity.id
_entity.type
_entity.pdbx_description
1 polymer ?
#
loop_
_entity_poly.entity_id
_entity_poly.type
_entity_poly.pdbx_seq_one_letter_code
_entity_poly.pdbx_strand_id
1 'polypeptide(L)'
;MRISYLKVFLFLLIYLTAFSCWANTPVKRHILALYSSRQQINPKHTRIHQNVEMVLNHLGCIVDYWDIDQGMPAEKSIDKYRGILSWFEHNRLVNKKEFMQWLPRQIQNGKKYVHFGSLAGFQPDQIAITQEISTTFFKTLGLSCDDDSWDDNPAIIEVFKKLPKLVEFERTLKNELPYYIRINPENKNIERLLILQKRNSPQSRSVIIAFTDWGGFALSPYIIYDDPQTFKRRWRINPFAFLARAFDLKNIPKPDVTTRNGSRIWFSHIDGDALISLSEIEDGFYCGEIIRDEILKKYNLPVSVSIVVAELLQNKRFDKIARSIFALRNVELASHSYSHPFYWDKNYAHKNEYERQHLEIPGYTFDAEKEITASIDYINDRLAPPGKKAKIFFWSGNCEPTAEAIKYCDENNILNMNGGDTVFDNDNLSYSNVAPLSVPVGTQMQYYASNSNENIYTGEWTGPFYGYLNVLKTYKNTESPRRVRPIDVYYHYYSGEKWAALMALKNILDQSIKNDIAPVFASDYLKIVQGFFASQFKKTGKWQWEVENNGHCKTIRFDHCELQPDLKKSANVIGFNKYQGSLYIHLGNAEKSRIALSEKPVTAIYLKKSSHSLQNYFHLENKIQFEVRGFGPGHFTFCNLQSGQKYVVLINGIQQQFMTNEQGDLRVTCEIRGLVKIDISIVQT
;
A
#
# COMPACT_ATOMS: atom_id res chain seq x y z
N MET A 1 22.12 58.47 -40.69
CA MET A 1 20.76 58.10 -40.21
C MET A 1 20.38 56.71 -40.73
N ARG A 2 21.01 55.66 -40.19
CA ARG A 2 20.77 54.22 -40.45
C ARG A 2 21.89 53.51 -39.70
N ILE A 3 21.65 53.08 -38.45
CA ILE A 3 22.46 52.13 -37.64
C ILE A 3 21.82 51.95 -36.24
N SER A 4 20.92 52.84 -35.81
CA SER A 4 20.37 52.81 -34.44
C SER A 4 19.15 51.89 -34.22
N TYR A 5 18.54 51.33 -35.27
CA TYR A 5 17.32 50.50 -35.14
C TYR A 5 17.58 48.99 -35.10
N LEU A 6 18.78 48.52 -35.44
CA LEU A 6 19.06 47.07 -35.50
C LEU A 6 19.47 46.47 -34.14
N LYS A 7 20.00 47.28 -33.21
CA LYS A 7 20.40 46.81 -31.87
C LYS A 7 19.24 46.71 -30.87
N VAL A 8 18.19 47.50 -31.05
CA VAL A 8 17.00 47.44 -30.17
C VAL A 8 16.10 46.26 -30.54
N PHE A 9 16.03 45.87 -31.82
CA PHE A 9 15.27 44.69 -32.24
C PHE A 9 15.92 43.36 -31.82
N LEU A 10 17.26 43.29 -31.77
CA LEU A 10 17.97 42.08 -31.34
C LEU A 10 17.89 41.88 -29.80
N PHE A 11 17.81 42.95 -29.01
CA PHE A 11 17.61 42.86 -27.57
C PHE A 11 16.16 42.53 -27.19
N LEU A 12 15.16 42.93 -28.00
CA LEU A 12 13.77 42.50 -27.80
C LEU A 12 13.51 41.05 -28.24
N LEU A 13 14.24 40.51 -29.23
CA LEU A 13 14.09 39.11 -29.65
C LEU A 13 14.69 38.10 -28.66
N ILE A 14 15.73 38.50 -27.91
CA ILE A 14 16.37 37.67 -26.87
C ILE A 14 15.56 37.66 -25.57
N TYR A 15 14.69 38.65 -25.33
CA TYR A 15 13.77 38.68 -24.18
C TYR A 15 12.40 38.03 -24.43
N LEU A 16 12.10 37.60 -25.67
CA LEU A 16 10.79 37.04 -26.06
C LEU A 16 10.78 35.52 -26.32
N THR A 17 11.87 34.79 -26.05
CA THR A 17 11.91 33.32 -26.19
C THR A 17 12.51 32.57 -25.01
N ALA A 18 12.56 33.19 -23.82
CA ALA A 18 12.72 32.45 -22.56
C ALA A 18 11.35 32.03 -21.98
N PHE A 19 10.41 31.58 -22.82
CA PHE A 19 9.49 30.57 -22.34
C PHE A 19 10.35 29.34 -22.12
N SER A 20 10.77 29.12 -20.87
CA SER A 20 11.23 27.81 -20.45
C SER A 20 10.10 26.85 -20.81
N CYS A 21 10.23 26.19 -21.96
CA CYS A 21 9.40 25.06 -22.30
C CYS A 21 9.82 24.01 -21.27
N TRP A 22 9.15 24.01 -20.13
CA TRP A 22 9.29 22.94 -19.15
C TRP A 22 8.85 21.70 -19.90
N ALA A 23 9.81 20.94 -20.41
CA ALA A 23 9.52 19.69 -21.09
C ALA A 23 8.68 18.86 -20.12
N ASN A 24 7.47 18.49 -20.55
CA ASN A 24 6.58 17.63 -19.78
C ASN A 24 7.32 16.34 -19.45
N THR A 25 7.86 16.24 -18.24
CA THR A 25 8.74 15.14 -17.86
C THR A 25 7.93 14.14 -17.06
N PRO A 26 7.79 12.88 -17.54
CA PRO A 26 7.10 11.83 -16.79
C PRO A 26 7.78 11.60 -15.42
N VAL A 27 6.99 11.51 -14.36
CA VAL A 27 7.51 11.12 -13.04
C VAL A 27 7.63 9.60 -13.04
N LYS A 28 8.88 9.10 -13.09
CA LYS A 28 9.14 7.66 -13.00
C LYS A 28 8.83 7.13 -11.61
N ARG A 29 7.99 6.10 -11.53
CA ARG A 29 7.58 5.45 -10.28
C ARG A 29 7.98 3.98 -10.18
N HIS A 30 8.41 3.35 -11.28
CA HIS A 30 8.82 1.95 -11.27
C HIS A 30 10.23 1.80 -10.72
N ILE A 31 10.41 0.81 -9.84
CA ILE A 31 11.68 0.32 -9.33
C ILE A 31 11.85 -1.12 -9.81
N LEU A 32 12.99 -1.42 -10.45
CA LEU A 32 13.31 -2.77 -10.88
C LEU A 32 13.92 -3.54 -9.71
N ALA A 33 13.20 -4.51 -9.17
CA ALA A 33 13.66 -5.41 -8.12
C ALA A 33 14.29 -6.65 -8.74
N LEU A 34 15.60 -6.81 -8.51
CA LEU A 34 16.36 -7.96 -8.98
C LEU A 34 16.40 -9.03 -7.88
N TYR A 35 16.03 -10.24 -8.25
CA TYR A 35 16.09 -11.44 -7.39
C TYR A 35 16.62 -12.63 -8.18
N SER A 36 16.96 -13.73 -7.48
CA SER A 36 17.41 -14.99 -8.08
C SER A 36 16.43 -16.08 -7.69
N SER A 37 15.78 -16.72 -8.67
CA SER A 37 14.82 -17.82 -8.42
C SER A 37 15.46 -19.03 -7.76
N ARG A 38 16.79 -19.20 -7.88
CA ARG A 38 17.55 -20.23 -7.16
C ARG A 38 17.69 -19.97 -5.66
N GLN A 39 17.59 -18.71 -5.23
CA GLN A 39 17.59 -18.35 -3.80
C GLN A 39 16.18 -18.16 -3.27
N GLN A 40 15.29 -17.57 -4.07
CA GLN A 40 13.94 -17.19 -3.67
C GLN A 40 12.96 -17.56 -4.78
N ILE A 41 12.14 -18.58 -4.54
CA ILE A 41 11.36 -19.31 -5.56
C ILE A 41 10.59 -18.39 -6.51
N ASN A 42 9.99 -17.31 -5.98
CA ASN A 42 9.21 -16.35 -6.76
C ASN A 42 9.17 -14.98 -6.04
N PRO A 43 8.59 -13.92 -6.64
CA PRO A 43 8.51 -12.59 -6.05
C PRO A 43 7.95 -12.56 -4.62
N LYS A 44 6.92 -13.37 -4.30
CA LYS A 44 6.29 -13.45 -2.97
C LYS A 44 7.30 -13.80 -1.86
N HIS A 45 8.26 -14.66 -2.17
CA HIS A 45 9.28 -15.15 -1.23
C HIS A 45 10.50 -14.24 -1.14
N THR A 46 10.53 -13.13 -1.89
CA THR A 46 11.67 -12.22 -1.85
C THR A 46 11.68 -11.35 -0.60
N ARG A 47 12.86 -11.09 -0.02
CA ARG A 47 13.03 -10.07 1.04
C ARG A 47 12.55 -8.69 0.59
N ILE A 48 12.68 -8.42 -0.72
CA ILE A 48 12.17 -7.19 -1.33
C ILE A 48 10.65 -7.11 -1.17
N HIS A 49 9.89 -8.14 -1.54
CA HIS A 49 8.44 -8.16 -1.39
C HIS A 49 8.00 -8.13 0.07
N GLN A 50 8.58 -9.01 0.89
CA GLN A 50 8.19 -9.19 2.28
C GLN A 50 8.49 -7.98 3.18
N ASN A 51 9.45 -7.12 2.81
CA ASN A 51 9.88 -6.02 3.68
C ASN A 51 9.94 -4.65 2.99
N VAL A 52 10.41 -4.59 1.75
CA VAL A 52 10.71 -3.30 1.07
C VAL A 52 9.51 -2.76 0.29
N GLU A 53 8.74 -3.63 -0.36
CA GLU A 53 7.71 -3.21 -1.30
C GLU A 53 6.62 -2.35 -0.65
N MET A 54 6.16 -2.69 0.56
CA MET A 54 5.21 -1.85 1.31
C MET A 54 5.73 -0.42 1.49
N VAL A 55 7.00 -0.27 1.83
CA VAL A 55 7.65 1.04 1.99
C VAL A 55 7.72 1.77 0.67
N LEU A 56 8.05 1.09 -0.43
CA LEU A 56 8.07 1.67 -1.77
C LEU A 56 6.66 2.07 -2.24
N ASN A 57 5.64 1.26 -2.01
CA ASN A 57 4.24 1.61 -2.29
C ASN A 57 3.84 2.87 -1.51
N HIS A 58 4.16 2.95 -0.22
CA HIS A 58 3.94 4.16 0.58
C HIS A 58 4.68 5.38 -0.01
N LEU A 59 5.90 5.21 -0.52
CA LEU A 59 6.67 6.27 -1.17
C LEU A 59 6.19 6.58 -2.61
N GLY A 60 5.09 5.99 -3.05
CA GLY A 60 4.47 6.24 -4.35
C GLY A 60 5.10 5.45 -5.50
N CYS A 61 5.94 4.45 -5.23
CA CYS A 61 6.61 3.62 -6.21
C CYS A 61 5.90 2.29 -6.46
N ILE A 62 6.13 1.74 -7.65
CA ILE A 62 5.73 0.40 -8.08
C ILE A 62 6.99 -0.45 -8.17
N VAL A 63 6.91 -1.72 -7.78
CA VAL A 63 8.02 -2.66 -7.89
C VAL A 63 7.74 -3.65 -9.02
N ASP A 64 8.61 -3.68 -10.02
CA ASP A 64 8.58 -4.74 -11.03
C ASP A 64 9.72 -5.71 -10.72
N TYR A 65 9.42 -7.01 -10.66
CA TYR A 65 10.38 -8.05 -10.32
C TYR A 65 11.04 -8.63 -11.57
N TRP A 66 12.33 -8.92 -11.47
CA TRP A 66 13.09 -9.58 -12.53
C TRP A 66 14.02 -10.63 -11.96
N ASP A 67 13.88 -11.85 -12.47
CA ASP A 67 14.70 -12.99 -12.12
C ASP A 67 16.01 -12.95 -12.91
N ILE A 68 17.12 -12.72 -12.20
CA ILE A 68 18.43 -12.67 -12.83
C ILE A 68 18.88 -14.02 -13.40
N ASP A 69 18.31 -15.13 -12.92
CA ASP A 69 18.63 -16.47 -13.40
C ASP A 69 18.10 -16.74 -14.82
N GLN A 70 17.16 -15.90 -15.29
CA GLN A 70 16.63 -15.91 -16.66
C GLN A 70 17.40 -15.00 -17.63
N GLY A 71 18.49 -14.38 -17.16
CA GLY A 71 19.29 -13.42 -17.91
C GLY A 71 19.04 -11.97 -17.50
N MET A 72 19.90 -11.05 -17.95
CA MET A 72 19.74 -9.62 -17.63
C MET A 72 18.71 -8.93 -18.54
N PRO A 73 17.93 -7.96 -18.02
CA PRO A 73 16.99 -7.22 -18.85
C PRO A 73 17.72 -6.35 -19.88
N ALA A 74 17.11 -6.21 -21.07
CA ALA A 74 17.65 -5.39 -22.15
C ALA A 74 17.74 -3.91 -21.74
N GLU A 75 18.81 -3.22 -22.14
CA GLU A 75 19.11 -1.82 -21.77
C GLU A 75 17.92 -0.87 -21.97
N LYS A 76 17.25 -0.92 -23.13
CA LYS A 76 16.08 -0.07 -23.43
C LYS A 76 14.90 -0.29 -22.48
N SER A 77 14.71 -1.50 -21.98
CA SER A 77 13.63 -1.80 -21.03
C SER A 77 13.81 -1.07 -19.70
N ILE A 78 15.05 -0.64 -19.40
CA ILE A 78 15.41 0.02 -18.15
C ILE A 78 14.93 1.47 -18.10
N ASP A 79 14.62 2.09 -19.24
CA ASP A 79 14.29 3.52 -19.32
C ASP A 79 13.07 3.92 -18.50
N LYS A 80 12.05 3.06 -18.39
CA LYS A 80 10.85 3.32 -17.59
C LYS A 80 11.12 3.40 -16.09
N TYR A 81 12.20 2.77 -15.62
CA TYR A 81 12.53 2.70 -14.20
C TYR A 81 13.21 3.95 -13.69
N ARG A 82 12.83 4.34 -12.47
CA ARG A 82 13.52 5.36 -11.68
C ARG A 82 14.85 4.85 -11.14
N GLY A 83 14.87 3.59 -10.72
CA GLY A 83 16.06 2.96 -10.17
C GLY A 83 15.93 1.44 -10.07
N ILE A 84 17.00 0.83 -9.61
CA ILE A 84 17.20 -0.61 -9.47
C ILE A 84 17.40 -0.93 -7.98
N LEU A 85 16.84 -2.03 -7.52
CA LEU A 85 17.00 -2.56 -6.16
C LEU A 85 17.47 -4.01 -6.26
N SER A 86 18.48 -4.38 -5.50
CA SER A 86 18.85 -5.79 -5.29
C SER A 86 18.87 -6.13 -3.81
N TRP A 87 18.42 -7.34 -3.48
CA TRP A 87 18.60 -7.94 -2.16
C TRP A 87 18.78 -9.45 -2.29
N PHE A 88 20.03 -9.88 -2.42
CA PHE A 88 20.37 -11.30 -2.49
C PHE A 88 20.65 -11.85 -1.09
N GLU A 89 20.16 -13.05 -0.80
CA GLU A 89 20.31 -13.69 0.52
C GLU A 89 21.69 -14.30 0.71
N HIS A 90 22.29 -14.77 -0.40
CA HIS A 90 23.58 -15.41 -0.39
C HIS A 90 24.53 -14.83 -1.45
N ASN A 91 25.82 -14.95 -1.17
CA ASN A 91 26.92 -14.50 -2.03
C ASN A 91 27.07 -15.29 -3.34
N ARG A 92 26.29 -16.36 -3.52
CA ARG A 92 26.36 -17.25 -4.69
C ARG A 92 25.24 -16.91 -5.67
N LEU A 93 25.58 -16.20 -6.74
CA LEU A 93 24.70 -15.92 -7.86
C LEU A 93 25.20 -16.71 -9.08
N VAL A 94 24.31 -17.34 -9.84
CA VAL A 94 24.72 -18.09 -11.04
C VAL A 94 25.09 -17.15 -12.18
N ASN A 95 24.25 -16.15 -12.46
CA ASN A 95 24.52 -15.13 -13.48
C ASN A 95 25.25 -13.90 -12.90
N LYS A 96 26.18 -14.15 -11.96
CA LYS A 96 26.92 -13.10 -11.24
C LYS A 96 27.75 -12.23 -12.19
N LYS A 97 28.40 -12.85 -13.17
CA LYS A 97 29.24 -12.17 -14.16
C LYS A 97 28.42 -11.20 -15.01
N GLU A 98 27.30 -11.65 -15.53
CA GLU A 98 26.39 -10.87 -16.38
C GLU A 98 25.82 -9.69 -15.60
N PHE A 99 25.40 -9.91 -14.35
CA PHE A 99 24.94 -8.86 -13.45
C PHE A 99 26.02 -7.79 -13.20
N MET A 100 27.25 -8.23 -12.88
CA MET A 100 28.37 -7.33 -12.59
C MET A 100 28.85 -6.55 -13.83
N GLN A 101 28.62 -7.05 -15.03
CA GLN A 101 28.86 -6.29 -16.26
C GLN A 101 27.71 -5.33 -16.59
N TRP A 102 26.47 -5.75 -16.33
CA TRP A 102 25.26 -5.02 -16.68
C TRP A 102 24.99 -3.81 -15.77
N LEU A 103 25.11 -3.98 -14.45
CA LEU A 103 24.75 -2.93 -13.49
C LEU A 103 25.60 -1.66 -13.62
N PRO A 104 26.94 -1.73 -13.79
CA PRO A 104 27.76 -0.54 -14.02
C PRO A 104 27.27 0.34 -15.17
N ARG A 105 26.81 -0.27 -16.27
CA ARG A 105 26.27 0.47 -17.41
C ARG A 105 24.99 1.22 -17.04
N GLN A 106 24.12 0.61 -16.22
CA GLN A 106 22.89 1.28 -15.77
C GLN A 106 23.20 2.49 -14.89
N ILE A 107 24.16 2.35 -13.98
CA ILE A 107 24.60 3.43 -13.11
C ILE A 107 25.23 4.56 -13.94
N GLN A 108 26.07 4.23 -14.92
CA GLN A 108 26.66 5.20 -15.85
C GLN A 108 25.59 5.91 -16.69
N ASN A 109 24.50 5.22 -17.04
CA ASN A 109 23.32 5.79 -17.70
C ASN A 109 22.39 6.57 -16.74
N GLY A 110 22.85 6.86 -15.52
CA GLY A 110 22.15 7.72 -14.56
C GLY A 110 21.05 7.03 -13.74
N LYS A 111 20.95 5.69 -13.78
CA LYS A 111 19.99 4.95 -12.96
C LYS A 111 20.42 4.96 -11.50
N LYS A 112 19.47 5.26 -10.62
CA LYS A 112 19.67 5.12 -9.18
C LYS A 112 19.70 3.63 -8.81
N TYR A 113 20.58 3.25 -7.90
CA TYR A 113 20.73 1.88 -7.45
C TYR A 113 20.74 1.80 -5.93
N VAL A 114 20.01 0.82 -5.40
CA VAL A 114 20.06 0.43 -4.00
C VAL A 114 20.52 -1.01 -3.90
N HIS A 115 21.59 -1.23 -3.14
CA HIS A 115 22.04 -2.56 -2.77
C HIS A 115 21.74 -2.86 -1.32
N PHE A 116 20.95 -3.90 -1.09
CA PHE A 116 20.81 -4.56 0.19
C PHE A 116 21.45 -5.96 0.11
N GLY A 117 22.08 -6.41 1.18
CA GLY A 117 22.73 -7.72 1.21
C GLY A 117 24.23 -7.61 1.43
N SER A 118 24.98 -8.57 0.89
CA SER A 118 26.42 -8.65 1.06
C SER A 118 27.14 -8.23 -0.22
N LEU A 119 28.20 -7.42 -0.07
CA LEU A 119 29.08 -7.03 -1.17
C LEU A 119 30.23 -8.02 -1.42
N ALA A 120 30.60 -8.83 -0.42
CA ALA A 120 31.63 -9.88 -0.57
C ALA A 120 31.26 -10.88 -1.67
N GLY A 121 29.95 -11.08 -1.86
CA GLY A 121 29.39 -11.85 -2.95
C GLY A 121 29.72 -11.35 -4.34
N PHE A 122 30.39 -10.20 -4.51
CA PHE A 122 30.85 -9.64 -5.80
C PHE A 122 32.36 -9.71 -6.03
N GLN A 123 33.14 -10.31 -5.13
CA GLN A 123 34.58 -10.51 -5.36
C GLN A 123 34.87 -11.62 -6.39
N PRO A 124 36.08 -11.65 -6.98
CA PRO A 124 36.51 -12.73 -7.86
C PRO A 124 36.40 -14.08 -7.15
N ASP A 125 35.83 -15.07 -7.84
CA ASP A 125 35.92 -16.47 -7.44
C ASP A 125 36.94 -17.18 -8.34
N GLN A 126 37.39 -18.37 -7.93
CA GLN A 126 38.37 -19.13 -8.72
C GLN A 126 37.82 -19.66 -10.06
N ILE A 127 36.51 -19.55 -10.34
CA ILE A 127 35.84 -20.36 -11.38
C ILE A 127 35.04 -19.53 -12.41
N ALA A 128 34.54 -18.34 -12.10
CA ALA A 128 33.58 -17.63 -12.98
C ALA A 128 33.84 -16.12 -13.18
N ILE A 129 34.54 -15.43 -12.27
CA ILE A 129 34.70 -13.97 -12.32
C ILE A 129 36.16 -13.56 -12.34
N THR A 130 36.52 -12.87 -13.41
CA THR A 130 37.87 -12.32 -13.56
C THR A 130 38.06 -11.14 -12.61
N GLN A 131 39.30 -10.96 -12.16
CA GLN A 131 39.73 -9.79 -11.39
C GLN A 131 39.28 -8.47 -12.05
N GLU A 132 39.36 -8.39 -13.38
CA GLU A 132 38.98 -7.21 -14.17
C GLU A 132 37.50 -6.83 -14.02
N ILE A 133 36.59 -7.82 -14.04
CA ILE A 133 35.15 -7.58 -13.91
C ILE A 133 34.83 -7.09 -12.49
N SER A 134 35.43 -7.70 -11.47
CA SER A 134 35.28 -7.24 -10.08
C SER A 134 35.82 -5.83 -9.89
N THR A 135 37.05 -5.56 -10.34
CA THR A 135 37.66 -4.23 -10.26
C THR A 135 36.82 -3.18 -10.97
N THR A 136 36.27 -3.48 -12.15
CA THR A 136 35.39 -2.55 -12.89
C THR A 136 34.09 -2.27 -12.14
N PHE A 137 33.47 -3.30 -11.55
CA PHE A 137 32.24 -3.18 -10.77
C PHE A 137 32.46 -2.29 -9.54
N PHE A 138 33.44 -2.63 -8.72
CA PHE A 138 33.79 -1.90 -7.50
C PHE A 138 34.26 -0.47 -7.77
N LYS A 139 35.07 -0.26 -8.81
CA LYS A 139 35.45 1.08 -9.28
C LYS A 139 34.25 1.92 -9.69
N THR A 140 33.26 1.33 -10.38
CA THR A 140 32.03 2.05 -10.77
C THR A 140 31.20 2.43 -9.55
N LEU A 141 31.15 1.56 -8.54
CA LEU A 141 30.49 1.88 -7.27
C LEU A 141 31.28 2.87 -6.41
N GLY A 142 32.58 3.06 -6.70
CA GLY A 142 33.49 3.88 -5.90
C GLY A 142 33.80 3.27 -4.54
N LEU A 143 33.83 1.93 -4.46
CA LEU A 143 34.03 1.15 -3.24
C LEU A 143 35.10 0.09 -3.49
N SER A 144 35.87 -0.27 -2.48
CA SER A 144 36.61 -1.54 -2.42
C SER A 144 36.16 -2.35 -1.21
N CYS A 145 36.22 -3.68 -1.36
CA CYS A 145 35.90 -4.64 -0.32
C CYS A 145 37.13 -5.52 -0.07
N ASP A 146 37.47 -5.71 1.19
CA ASP A 146 38.60 -6.51 1.65
C ASP A 146 38.03 -7.71 2.40
N ASP A 147 37.83 -8.83 1.69
CA ASP A 147 37.13 -10.01 2.23
C ASP A 147 37.93 -10.71 3.33
N ASP A 148 39.27 -10.64 3.28
CA ASP A 148 40.16 -11.21 4.29
C ASP A 148 40.05 -10.49 5.64
N SER A 149 39.39 -9.33 5.68
CA SER A 149 39.16 -8.58 6.91
C SER A 149 37.98 -9.09 7.75
N TRP A 150 37.24 -10.09 7.26
CA TRP A 150 36.04 -10.62 7.90
C TRP A 150 36.30 -11.08 9.34
N ASP A 151 35.37 -10.76 10.25
CA ASP A 151 35.48 -11.11 11.67
C ASP A 151 34.08 -11.18 12.29
N ASP A 152 33.72 -12.29 12.92
CA ASP A 152 32.43 -12.46 13.59
C ASP A 152 32.53 -12.37 15.11
N ASN A 153 33.68 -12.01 15.67
CA ASN A 153 33.84 -11.89 17.11
C ASN A 153 33.28 -10.54 17.59
N PRO A 154 32.08 -10.48 18.21
CA PRO A 154 31.47 -9.22 18.62
C PRO A 154 32.28 -8.50 19.71
N ALA A 155 33.15 -9.21 20.43
CA ALA A 155 33.98 -8.64 21.48
C ALA A 155 35.01 -7.65 20.92
N ILE A 156 35.41 -7.78 19.65
CA ILE A 156 36.38 -6.89 19.04
C ILE A 156 35.77 -5.86 18.09
N ILE A 157 34.45 -5.88 17.87
CA ILE A 157 33.77 -4.97 16.94
C ILE A 157 33.13 -3.83 17.75
N GLU A 158 33.24 -2.60 17.27
CA GLU A 158 32.53 -1.45 17.86
C GLU A 158 31.95 -0.50 16.81
N VAL A 159 30.88 0.20 17.18
CA VAL A 159 30.31 1.26 16.36
C VAL A 159 31.18 2.51 16.51
N PHE A 160 31.90 2.87 15.45
CA PHE A 160 32.65 4.13 15.41
C PHE A 160 31.74 5.33 15.22
N LYS A 161 30.79 5.23 14.27
CA LYS A 161 29.86 6.31 13.95
C LYS A 161 28.54 5.73 13.47
N LYS A 162 27.44 6.33 13.92
CA LYS A 162 26.10 6.09 13.37
C LYS A 162 25.35 7.40 13.21
N LEU A 163 24.47 7.49 12.22
CA LEU A 163 23.60 8.64 12.01
C LEU A 163 22.24 8.39 12.68
N PRO A 164 21.90 9.13 13.76
CA PRO A 164 20.63 8.95 14.46
C PRO A 164 19.43 9.14 13.53
N LYS A 165 18.32 8.45 13.79
CA LYS A 165 17.05 8.46 13.00
C LYS A 165 17.09 7.76 11.64
N LEU A 166 18.28 7.47 11.10
CA LEU A 166 18.47 6.66 9.90
C LEU A 166 18.97 5.24 10.21
N VAL A 167 19.75 5.09 11.28
CA VAL A 167 20.18 3.80 11.85
C VAL A 167 19.58 3.67 13.25
N GLU A 168 19.37 2.43 13.69
CA GLU A 168 18.63 2.04 14.89
C GLU A 168 17.15 2.50 14.87
N PHE A 169 16.46 2.27 13.75
CA PHE A 169 15.09 2.74 13.57
C PHE A 169 14.09 2.06 14.51
N GLU A 170 13.99 0.73 14.46
CA GLU A 170 13.16 -0.05 15.38
C GLU A 170 14.05 -0.77 16.40
N ARG A 171 15.18 -1.33 15.98
CA ARG A 171 16.09 -2.10 16.84
C ARG A 171 17.46 -1.45 16.97
N THR A 172 18.01 -1.43 18.18
CA THR A 172 19.35 -0.88 18.44
C THR A 172 20.46 -1.86 18.04
N LEU A 173 21.68 -1.37 17.84
CA LEU A 173 22.88 -2.18 17.56
C LEU A 173 23.62 -2.58 18.85
N LYS A 174 23.11 -2.22 20.03
CA LYS A 174 23.79 -2.42 21.31
C LYS A 174 23.96 -3.92 21.55
N ASN A 175 25.22 -4.36 21.64
CA ASN A 175 25.60 -5.76 21.83
C ASN A 175 25.20 -6.71 20.68
N GLU A 176 24.90 -6.16 19.48
CA GLU A 176 24.41 -6.95 18.35
C GLU A 176 25.15 -6.58 17.05
N LEU A 177 26.46 -6.76 17.07
CA LEU A 177 27.37 -6.56 15.94
C LEU A 177 27.85 -7.94 15.46
N PRO A 178 27.10 -8.62 14.57
CA PRO A 178 27.34 -10.03 14.27
C PRO A 178 28.58 -10.28 13.42
N TYR A 179 28.97 -9.34 12.56
CA TYR A 179 30.23 -9.46 11.84
C TYR A 179 30.77 -8.11 11.38
N TYR A 180 32.07 -8.03 11.18
CA TYR A 180 32.78 -6.94 10.57
C TYR A 180 33.32 -7.39 9.21
N ILE A 181 33.21 -6.52 8.21
CA ILE A 181 33.92 -6.62 6.93
C ILE A 181 34.37 -5.21 6.56
N ARG A 182 35.54 -5.08 5.94
CA ARG A 182 36.10 -3.79 5.55
C ARG A 182 35.65 -3.37 4.16
N ILE A 183 34.81 -2.34 4.13
CA ILE A 183 34.42 -1.60 2.93
C ILE A 183 35.05 -0.22 2.97
N ASN A 184 35.88 0.07 1.99
CA ASN A 184 36.56 1.34 1.85
C ASN A 184 35.92 2.14 0.71
N PRO A 185 35.41 3.35 0.96
CA PRO A 185 35.01 4.24 -0.13
C PRO A 185 36.24 4.82 -0.82
N GLU A 186 36.28 4.71 -2.14
CA GLU A 186 37.31 5.31 -3.00
C GLU A 186 36.89 6.70 -3.49
N ASN A 187 35.58 6.97 -3.50
CA ASN A 187 35.02 8.29 -3.80
C ASN A 187 34.92 9.16 -2.52
N LYS A 188 35.19 10.46 -2.66
CA LYS A 188 35.05 11.46 -1.59
C LYS A 188 33.59 11.80 -1.29
N ASN A 189 32.69 11.68 -2.26
CA ASN A 189 31.26 12.00 -2.13
C ASN A 189 30.44 10.82 -1.60
N ILE A 190 30.71 10.44 -0.35
CA ILE A 190 29.96 9.39 0.36
C ILE A 190 29.47 9.89 1.71
N GLU A 191 28.16 9.78 1.94
CA GLU A 191 27.56 10.05 3.23
C GLU A 191 27.47 8.75 4.04
N ARG A 192 28.28 8.67 5.10
CA ARG A 192 28.44 7.46 5.90
C ARG A 192 27.40 7.43 7.02
N LEU A 193 26.50 6.44 6.99
CA LEU A 193 25.40 6.28 7.93
C LEU A 193 25.78 5.37 9.10
N LEU A 194 26.51 4.29 8.83
CA LEU A 194 27.07 3.39 9.84
C LEU A 194 28.52 3.07 9.51
N ILE A 195 29.39 3.30 10.48
CA ILE A 195 30.81 2.97 10.43
C ILE A 195 31.11 2.05 11.61
N LEU A 196 31.70 0.90 11.33
CA LEU A 196 32.25 -0.01 12.32
C LEU A 196 33.78 0.08 12.33
N GLN A 197 34.39 -0.31 13.43
CA GLN A 197 35.83 -0.53 13.54
C GLN A 197 36.12 -1.72 14.45
N LYS A 198 37.28 -2.35 14.27
CA LYS A 198 37.85 -3.26 15.26
C LYS A 198 38.41 -2.43 16.43
N ARG A 199 38.16 -2.87 17.66
CA ARG A 199 38.66 -2.24 18.89
C ARG A 199 40.17 -2.11 18.82
N ASN A 200 40.67 -0.99 19.32
CA ASN A 200 42.11 -0.65 19.33
C ASN A 200 42.77 -0.62 17.93
N SER A 201 41.99 -0.58 16.84
CA SER A 201 42.52 -0.47 15.48
C SER A 201 41.83 0.66 14.70
N PRO A 202 42.25 1.93 14.87
CA PRO A 202 41.64 3.06 14.17
C PRO A 202 41.71 2.99 12.63
N GLN A 203 42.65 2.22 12.08
CA GLN A 203 42.80 2.00 10.64
C GLN A 203 41.77 1.03 10.06
N SER A 204 41.04 0.31 10.92
CA SER A 204 40.01 -0.67 10.54
C SER A 204 38.61 -0.05 10.34
N ARG A 205 38.50 1.25 10.12
CA ARG A 205 37.18 1.86 9.86
C ARG A 205 36.57 1.30 8.58
N SER A 206 35.33 0.82 8.67
CA SER A 206 34.58 0.25 7.57
C SER A 206 33.22 0.91 7.43
N VAL A 207 32.83 1.24 6.20
CA VAL A 207 31.51 1.82 5.90
C VAL A 207 30.49 0.70 5.63
N ILE A 208 29.53 0.53 6.54
CA ILE A 208 28.54 -0.55 6.45
C ILE A 208 27.25 -0.08 5.78
N ILE A 209 26.90 1.19 5.95
CA ILE A 209 25.70 1.79 5.39
C ILE A 209 26.07 3.19 4.90
N ALA A 210 25.71 3.51 3.66
CA ALA A 210 26.00 4.83 3.09
C ALA A 210 25.08 5.21 1.93
N PHE A 211 25.02 6.52 1.68
CA PHE A 211 24.57 7.07 0.40
C PHE A 211 25.77 7.44 -0.48
N THR A 212 25.60 7.23 -1.78
CA THR A 212 26.57 7.51 -2.84
C THR A 212 25.89 8.33 -3.93
N ASP A 213 26.67 8.81 -4.91
CA ASP A 213 26.12 9.58 -6.04
C ASP A 213 25.09 8.76 -6.87
N TRP A 214 25.26 7.43 -6.91
CA TRP A 214 24.37 6.51 -7.61
C TRP A 214 23.19 6.01 -6.77
N GLY A 215 23.13 6.30 -5.47
CA GLY A 215 22.03 5.88 -4.60
C GLY A 215 22.51 5.53 -3.19
N GLY A 216 22.52 4.24 -2.85
CA GLY A 216 23.06 3.81 -1.55
C GLY A 216 23.15 2.31 -1.36
N PHE A 217 23.89 1.89 -0.34
CA PHE A 217 23.97 0.50 0.07
C PHE A 217 23.83 0.35 1.59
N ALA A 218 23.32 -0.80 2.01
CA ALA A 218 23.30 -1.22 3.40
C ALA A 218 23.63 -2.70 3.47
N LEU A 219 24.59 -3.08 4.32
CA LEU A 219 24.98 -4.48 4.45
C LEU A 219 24.06 -5.24 5.41
N SER A 220 23.70 -6.48 5.05
CA SER A 220 23.02 -7.39 5.99
C SER A 220 24.00 -7.81 7.10
N PRO A 221 23.55 -8.11 8.33
CA PRO A 221 22.20 -7.94 8.86
C PRO A 221 22.01 -6.55 9.51
N TYR A 222 22.75 -5.52 9.09
CA TYR A 222 22.59 -4.14 9.61
C TYR A 222 21.38 -3.40 9.02
N ILE A 223 20.67 -4.04 8.08
CA ILE A 223 19.46 -3.54 7.41
C ILE A 223 18.23 -3.85 8.29
N ILE A 224 18.07 -5.13 8.60
CA ILE A 224 16.96 -5.71 9.34
C ILE A 224 17.54 -6.81 10.24
N TYR A 225 17.03 -6.88 11.46
CA TYR A 225 17.31 -7.96 12.38
C TYR A 225 16.28 -9.07 12.18
N ASP A 226 16.76 -10.31 12.06
CA ASP A 226 15.95 -11.52 12.10
C ASP A 226 16.19 -12.22 13.44
N ASP A 227 15.12 -12.45 14.20
CA ASP A 227 15.19 -13.24 15.42
C ASP A 227 15.35 -14.73 15.06
N PRO A 228 16.40 -15.42 15.51
CA PRO A 228 16.68 -16.79 15.09
C PRO A 228 15.72 -17.82 15.68
N GLN A 229 14.92 -17.48 16.70
CA GLN A 229 13.98 -18.41 17.34
C GLN A 229 12.55 -18.16 16.89
N THR A 230 12.15 -16.89 16.83
CA THR A 230 10.76 -16.48 16.52
C THR A 230 10.58 -16.07 15.07
N PHE A 231 11.66 -15.94 14.29
CA PHE A 231 11.68 -15.42 12.92
C PHE A 231 11.12 -14.00 12.75
N LYS A 232 10.86 -13.31 13.87
CA LYS A 232 10.36 -11.95 13.90
C LYS A 232 11.43 -10.99 13.41
N ARG A 233 11.00 -10.00 12.63
CA ARG A 233 11.88 -9.05 11.97
C ARG A 233 11.73 -7.66 12.56
N ARG A 234 12.84 -6.93 12.66
CA ARG A 234 12.84 -5.52 13.09
C ARG A 234 13.85 -4.70 12.30
N TRP A 235 13.41 -3.56 11.78
CA TRP A 235 14.24 -2.67 10.99
C TRP A 235 15.36 -2.04 11.83
N ARG A 236 16.60 -2.15 11.33
CA ARG A 236 17.75 -1.42 11.88
C ARG A 236 17.96 -0.11 11.14
N ILE A 237 17.72 -0.07 9.83
CA ILE A 237 17.64 1.20 9.09
C ILE A 237 16.23 1.76 9.11
N ASN A 238 16.07 3.08 8.94
CA ASN A 238 14.76 3.65 8.63
C ASN A 238 14.49 3.46 7.13
N PRO A 239 13.66 2.50 6.71
CA PRO A 239 13.54 2.15 5.30
C PRO A 239 12.88 3.28 4.51
N PHE A 240 11.94 4.01 5.11
CA PHE A 240 11.25 5.13 4.47
C PHE A 240 12.23 6.25 4.10
N ALA A 241 13.04 6.69 5.06
CA ALA A 241 13.99 7.77 4.83
C ALA A 241 15.16 7.32 3.93
N PHE A 242 15.62 6.08 4.07
CA PHE A 242 16.68 5.52 3.25
C PHE A 242 16.27 5.44 1.77
N LEU A 243 15.15 4.78 1.47
CA LEU A 243 14.69 4.57 0.10
C LEU A 243 14.23 5.87 -0.55
N ALA A 244 13.59 6.77 0.20
CA ALA A 244 13.22 8.08 -0.31
C ALA A 244 14.44 8.90 -0.75
N ARG A 245 15.55 8.82 0.00
CA ARG A 245 16.79 9.50 -0.35
C ARG A 245 17.52 8.82 -1.50
N ALA A 246 17.70 7.50 -1.43
CA ALA A 246 18.46 6.76 -2.43
C ALA A 246 17.84 6.81 -3.84
N PHE A 247 16.50 6.82 -3.94
CA PHE A 247 15.78 6.95 -5.21
C PHE A 247 15.34 8.39 -5.54
N ASP A 248 15.76 9.38 -4.75
CA ASP A 248 15.43 10.80 -4.93
C ASP A 248 13.90 11.08 -4.99
N LEU A 249 13.14 10.50 -4.06
CA LEU A 249 11.66 10.57 -4.03
C LEU A 249 11.12 11.80 -3.28
N LYS A 250 11.96 12.80 -3.03
CA LYS A 250 11.54 14.03 -2.35
C LYS A 250 10.70 14.89 -3.31
N ASN A 251 9.67 15.56 -2.78
CA ASN A 251 8.86 16.54 -3.53
C ASN A 251 8.14 16.01 -4.78
N ILE A 252 7.94 14.69 -4.90
CA ILE A 252 7.13 14.10 -5.97
C ILE A 252 5.70 13.81 -5.48
N PRO A 253 4.70 13.88 -6.38
CA PRO A 253 3.34 13.43 -6.06
C PRO A 253 3.32 11.91 -5.83
N LYS A 254 2.56 11.47 -4.83
CA LYS A 254 2.36 10.07 -4.49
C LYS A 254 0.86 9.78 -4.44
N PRO A 255 0.30 8.87 -5.27
CA PRO A 255 -1.08 8.44 -5.05
C PRO A 255 -1.18 7.78 -3.67
N ASP A 256 -2.23 8.10 -2.92
CA ASP A 256 -2.43 7.57 -1.57
C ASP A 256 -3.63 6.63 -1.55
N VAL A 257 -3.41 5.42 -1.04
CA VAL A 257 -4.42 4.36 -0.92
C VAL A 257 -4.99 4.24 0.49
N THR A 258 -4.55 5.09 1.42
CA THR A 258 -4.92 5.01 2.84
C THR A 258 -5.93 6.07 3.23
N THR A 259 -6.05 7.11 2.40
CA THR A 259 -6.79 8.32 2.67
C THR A 259 -7.72 8.64 1.50
N ARG A 260 -8.96 9.00 1.83
CA ARG A 260 -9.92 9.55 0.88
C ARG A 260 -10.45 10.86 1.45
N ASN A 261 -10.33 11.95 0.68
CA ASN A 261 -10.78 13.28 1.08
C ASN A 261 -10.34 13.69 2.49
N GLY A 262 -9.10 13.35 2.87
CA GLY A 262 -8.50 13.71 4.16
C GLY A 262 -8.87 12.79 5.34
N SER A 263 -9.76 11.82 5.14
CA SER A 263 -10.17 10.83 6.14
C SER A 263 -9.53 9.47 5.86
N ARG A 264 -9.30 8.67 6.91
CA ARG A 264 -8.69 7.34 6.73
C ARG A 264 -9.71 6.42 6.11
N ILE A 265 -9.34 5.73 5.02
CA ILE A 265 -10.22 4.74 4.41
C ILE A 265 -10.52 3.63 5.42
N TRP A 266 -11.78 3.23 5.47
CA TRP A 266 -12.28 2.12 6.26
C TRP A 266 -13.08 1.22 5.34
N PHE A 267 -12.88 -0.08 5.41
CA PHE A 267 -13.75 -1.07 4.77
C PHE A 267 -13.82 -2.33 5.62
N SER A 268 -14.74 -3.21 5.27
CA SER A 268 -14.90 -4.51 5.92
C SER A 268 -15.30 -5.56 4.89
N HIS A 269 -14.75 -6.76 5.05
CA HIS A 269 -15.12 -7.89 4.24
C HIS A 269 -15.26 -9.17 5.05
N ILE A 270 -16.13 -10.07 4.57
CA ILE A 270 -16.43 -11.35 5.20
C ILE A 270 -16.09 -12.48 4.23
N ASP A 271 -15.20 -13.36 4.65
CA ASP A 271 -14.93 -14.62 3.98
C ASP A 271 -16.01 -15.66 4.30
N GLY A 272 -16.29 -16.53 3.32
CA GLY A 272 -17.51 -17.31 3.24
C GLY A 272 -17.65 -18.41 4.30
N ASP A 273 -16.57 -18.72 5.01
CA ASP A 273 -16.43 -19.85 5.92
C ASP A 273 -17.47 -19.84 7.04
N ALA A 274 -18.01 -21.03 7.32
CA ALA A 274 -18.85 -21.29 8.49
C ALA A 274 -20.17 -20.51 8.50
N LEU A 275 -20.68 -20.05 7.35
CA LEU A 275 -22.02 -19.46 7.27
C LEU A 275 -23.08 -20.39 7.89
N ILE A 276 -22.92 -21.70 7.64
CA ILE A 276 -23.85 -22.77 8.03
C ILE A 276 -23.48 -23.45 9.36
N SER A 277 -22.45 -22.99 10.06
CA SER A 277 -22.09 -23.52 11.38
C SER A 277 -23.10 -23.08 12.43
N LEU A 278 -23.40 -23.96 13.40
CA LEU A 278 -24.27 -23.61 14.53
C LEU A 278 -23.55 -22.62 15.45
N SER A 279 -24.29 -21.63 15.94
CA SER A 279 -23.78 -20.70 16.94
C SER A 279 -23.94 -21.30 18.35
N GLU A 280 -22.96 -21.07 19.21
CA GLU A 280 -23.06 -21.34 20.66
C GLU A 280 -23.67 -20.16 21.43
N ILE A 281 -23.99 -19.06 20.74
CA ILE A 281 -24.56 -17.85 21.35
C ILE A 281 -26.07 -17.99 21.53
N GLU A 282 -26.74 -18.57 20.54
CA GLU A 282 -28.19 -18.76 20.54
C GLU A 282 -28.55 -20.11 19.91
N ASP A 283 -29.20 -20.97 20.69
CA ASP A 283 -29.54 -22.33 20.27
C ASP A 283 -30.42 -22.34 19.01
N GLY A 284 -30.02 -23.14 18.01
CA GLY A 284 -30.76 -23.30 16.75
C GLY A 284 -30.52 -22.23 15.69
N PHE A 285 -29.67 -21.25 15.98
CA PHE A 285 -29.21 -20.24 15.03
C PHE A 285 -27.87 -20.62 14.40
N TYR A 286 -27.71 -20.24 13.14
CA TYR A 286 -26.45 -20.37 12.43
C TYR A 286 -25.61 -19.10 12.55
N CYS A 287 -24.30 -19.23 12.47
CA CYS A 287 -23.33 -18.12 12.48
C CYS A 287 -23.69 -17.02 11.47
N GLY A 288 -24.14 -17.39 10.25
CA GLY A 288 -24.63 -16.44 9.26
C GLY A 288 -25.82 -15.59 9.73
N GLU A 289 -26.72 -16.16 10.53
CA GLU A 289 -27.87 -15.43 11.11
C GLU A 289 -27.42 -14.46 12.20
N ILE A 290 -26.50 -14.90 13.07
CA ILE A 290 -25.90 -14.06 14.12
C ILE A 290 -25.18 -12.86 13.50
N ILE A 291 -24.31 -13.07 12.52
CA ILE A 291 -23.59 -11.98 11.84
C ILE A 291 -24.56 -11.03 11.12
N ARG A 292 -25.59 -11.57 10.44
CA ARG A 292 -26.64 -10.75 9.82
C ARG A 292 -27.30 -9.82 10.82
N ASP A 293 -27.70 -10.37 11.98
CA ASP A 293 -28.59 -9.69 12.91
C ASP A 293 -27.86 -8.79 13.90
N GLU A 294 -26.67 -9.21 14.35
CA GLU A 294 -25.87 -8.50 15.35
C GLU A 294 -24.83 -7.56 14.75
N ILE A 295 -24.43 -7.79 13.48
CA ILE A 295 -23.42 -6.98 12.80
C ILE A 295 -24.03 -6.22 11.62
N LEU A 296 -24.42 -6.92 10.55
CA LEU A 296 -24.76 -6.28 9.27
C LEU A 296 -26.01 -5.37 9.34
N LYS A 297 -27.02 -5.74 10.16
CA LYS A 297 -28.22 -4.92 10.40
C LYS A 297 -27.99 -3.80 11.41
N LYS A 298 -27.07 -3.96 12.37
CA LYS A 298 -26.83 -2.99 13.45
C LYS A 298 -25.87 -1.90 13.02
N TYR A 299 -24.82 -2.25 12.29
CA TYR A 299 -23.83 -1.33 11.77
C TYR A 299 -24.20 -0.93 10.34
N ASN A 300 -24.67 0.30 10.16
CA ASN A 300 -24.96 0.89 8.84
C ASN A 300 -23.65 1.25 8.11
N LEU A 301 -22.79 0.27 7.86
CA LEU A 301 -21.48 0.43 7.20
C LEU A 301 -21.42 -0.45 5.96
N PRO A 302 -20.67 -0.05 4.91
CA PRO A 302 -20.49 -0.88 3.72
C PRO A 302 -19.66 -2.12 4.06
N VAL A 303 -20.20 -3.31 3.79
CA VAL A 303 -19.51 -4.59 4.00
C VAL A 303 -19.59 -5.43 2.73
N SER A 304 -18.47 -6.02 2.32
CA SER A 304 -18.43 -6.94 1.18
C SER A 304 -18.45 -8.36 1.69
N VAL A 305 -19.43 -9.15 1.27
CA VAL A 305 -19.76 -10.42 1.91
C VAL A 305 -19.73 -11.53 0.87
N SER A 306 -19.00 -12.59 1.20
CA SER A 306 -18.89 -13.78 0.38
C SER A 306 -19.54 -15.00 1.02
N ILE A 307 -19.64 -16.08 0.26
CA ILE A 307 -20.12 -17.41 0.69
C ILE A 307 -19.32 -18.50 -0.02
N VAL A 308 -19.22 -19.67 0.60
CA VAL A 308 -18.78 -20.91 -0.06
C VAL A 308 -20.01 -21.61 -0.64
N VAL A 309 -20.05 -21.83 -1.96
CA VAL A 309 -21.27 -22.35 -2.62
C VAL A 309 -21.63 -23.75 -2.14
N ALA A 310 -20.64 -24.63 -2.00
CA ALA A 310 -20.86 -26.04 -1.64
C ALA A 310 -21.51 -26.22 -0.25
N GLU A 311 -21.26 -25.32 0.70
CA GLU A 311 -21.92 -25.33 2.00
C GLU A 311 -23.44 -25.19 1.87
N LEU A 312 -23.91 -24.34 0.94
CA LEU A 312 -25.33 -24.09 0.74
C LEU A 312 -26.08 -25.28 0.14
N LEU A 313 -25.39 -26.12 -0.65
CA LEU A 313 -25.99 -27.26 -1.35
C LEU A 313 -26.53 -28.33 -0.40
N GLN A 314 -26.10 -28.30 0.86
CA GLN A 314 -26.51 -29.26 1.88
C GLN A 314 -27.99 -29.08 2.29
N ASN A 315 -28.51 -27.84 2.32
CA ASN A 315 -29.87 -27.58 2.76
C ASN A 315 -30.44 -26.27 2.20
N LYS A 316 -31.66 -26.32 1.64
CA LYS A 316 -32.37 -25.13 1.12
C LYS A 316 -32.62 -24.03 2.16
N ARG A 317 -32.51 -24.30 3.46
CA ARG A 317 -32.53 -23.25 4.51
C ARG A 317 -31.36 -22.30 4.36
N PHE A 318 -30.18 -22.77 3.95
CA PHE A 318 -28.97 -21.95 3.85
C PHE A 318 -29.06 -20.91 2.73
N ASP A 319 -29.69 -21.25 1.61
CA ASP A 319 -30.07 -20.29 0.57
C ASP A 319 -30.88 -19.11 1.13
N LYS A 320 -31.82 -19.37 2.06
CA LYS A 320 -32.63 -18.32 2.68
C LYS A 320 -31.77 -17.38 3.54
N ILE A 321 -30.82 -17.93 4.28
CA ILE A 321 -29.86 -17.16 5.09
C ILE A 321 -29.02 -16.28 4.18
N ALA A 322 -28.36 -16.85 3.17
CA ALA A 322 -27.52 -16.10 2.22
C ALA A 322 -28.31 -14.99 1.49
N ARG A 323 -29.50 -15.29 0.97
CA ARG A 323 -30.38 -14.28 0.34
C ARG A 323 -30.76 -13.15 1.30
N SER A 324 -31.05 -13.48 2.56
CA SER A 324 -31.42 -12.47 3.55
C SER A 324 -30.27 -11.51 3.87
N ILE A 325 -29.03 -11.99 3.81
CA ILE A 325 -27.81 -11.18 3.95
C ILE A 325 -27.61 -10.32 2.69
N PHE A 326 -27.64 -10.93 1.50
CA PHE A 326 -27.42 -10.22 0.24
C PHE A 326 -28.48 -9.15 -0.07
N ALA A 327 -29.69 -9.29 0.48
CA ALA A 327 -30.75 -8.29 0.40
C ALA A 327 -30.45 -6.98 1.13
N LEU A 328 -29.55 -6.98 2.12
CA LEU A 328 -29.22 -5.78 2.92
C LEU A 328 -28.54 -4.70 2.07
N ARG A 329 -28.99 -3.45 2.15
CA ARG A 329 -28.52 -2.37 1.25
C ARG A 329 -27.03 -2.07 1.38
N ASN A 330 -26.48 -2.23 2.58
CA ASN A 330 -25.08 -2.00 2.92
C ASN A 330 -24.17 -3.22 2.64
N VAL A 331 -24.67 -4.25 1.98
CA VAL A 331 -23.91 -5.46 1.59
C VAL A 331 -23.59 -5.45 0.09
N GLU A 332 -22.30 -5.57 -0.23
CA GLU A 332 -21.79 -5.89 -1.57
C GLU A 332 -21.52 -7.40 -1.66
N LEU A 333 -21.85 -8.02 -2.80
CA LEU A 333 -21.75 -9.47 -2.96
C LEU A 333 -20.35 -9.85 -3.49
N ALA A 334 -19.80 -10.92 -2.93
CA ALA A 334 -18.54 -11.54 -3.33
C ALA A 334 -18.68 -13.08 -3.34
N SER A 335 -17.72 -13.79 -3.92
CA SER A 335 -17.60 -15.25 -3.84
C SER A 335 -16.37 -15.64 -3.02
N HIS A 336 -16.48 -16.72 -2.25
CA HIS A 336 -15.36 -17.36 -1.56
C HIS A 336 -15.19 -18.78 -2.08
N SER A 337 -15.16 -18.90 -3.41
CA SER A 337 -15.07 -20.13 -4.17
C SER A 337 -16.31 -21.03 -4.16
N TYR A 338 -16.26 -22.09 -4.96
CA TYR A 338 -17.29 -23.12 -4.99
C TYR A 338 -17.11 -24.12 -3.84
N SER A 339 -15.91 -24.68 -3.68
CA SER A 339 -15.63 -25.80 -2.77
C SER A 339 -14.74 -25.48 -1.58
N HIS A 340 -14.29 -24.23 -1.46
CA HIS A 340 -13.25 -23.79 -0.52
C HIS A 340 -11.94 -24.58 -0.68
N PRO A 341 -11.18 -24.32 -1.77
CA PRO A 341 -9.83 -24.84 -1.88
C PRO A 341 -8.96 -24.37 -0.72
N PHE A 342 -8.36 -25.32 0.00
CA PHE A 342 -7.34 -25.06 1.03
C PHE A 342 -5.99 -24.67 0.41
N TYR A 343 -5.72 -25.15 -0.80
CA TYR A 343 -4.60 -24.70 -1.62
C TYR A 343 -4.98 -24.69 -3.11
N TRP A 344 -4.46 -23.71 -3.85
CA TRP A 344 -4.82 -23.47 -5.25
C TRP A 344 -3.85 -24.13 -6.25
N ASP A 345 -2.56 -24.18 -5.93
CA ASP A 345 -1.56 -24.85 -6.76
C ASP A 345 -1.42 -26.33 -6.38
N LYS A 346 -1.62 -27.24 -7.34
CA LYS A 346 -1.44 -28.69 -7.14
C LYS A 346 0.03 -29.07 -6.82
N ASN A 347 0.97 -28.19 -7.16
CA ASN A 347 2.40 -28.31 -6.86
C ASN A 347 2.81 -27.55 -5.60
N TYR A 348 1.84 -27.06 -4.82
CA TYR A 348 2.12 -26.40 -3.55
C TYR A 348 2.96 -27.31 -2.63
N ALA A 349 4.10 -26.80 -2.17
CA ALA A 349 5.09 -27.59 -1.44
C ALA A 349 4.54 -28.17 -0.13
N HIS A 350 3.62 -27.45 0.51
CA HIS A 350 3.01 -27.79 1.80
C HIS A 350 1.64 -28.46 1.67
N LYS A 351 1.27 -28.95 0.47
CA LYS A 351 -0.03 -29.60 0.26
C LYS A 351 -0.30 -30.80 1.18
N ASN A 352 0.76 -31.46 1.67
CA ASN A 352 0.65 -32.61 2.57
C ASN A 352 0.26 -32.21 4.01
N GLU A 353 0.25 -30.92 4.34
CA GLU A 353 -0.30 -30.39 5.60
C GLU A 353 -1.83 -30.42 5.60
N TYR A 354 -2.45 -30.67 4.44
CA TYR A 354 -3.90 -30.74 4.26
C TYR A 354 -4.32 -32.17 3.91
N GLU A 355 -5.36 -32.68 4.57
CA GLU A 355 -5.92 -34.00 4.27
C GLU A 355 -6.50 -34.10 2.85
N ARG A 356 -6.96 -32.97 2.31
CA ARG A 356 -7.61 -32.85 1.00
C ARG A 356 -7.41 -31.46 0.42
N GLN A 357 -7.68 -31.28 -0.87
CA GLN A 357 -7.54 -29.96 -1.53
C GLN A 357 -8.70 -29.00 -1.22
N HIS A 358 -9.91 -29.50 -0.98
CA HIS A 358 -11.12 -28.72 -0.77
C HIS A 358 -12.13 -29.47 0.10
N LEU A 359 -13.27 -28.86 0.44
CA LEU A 359 -14.36 -29.53 1.17
C LEU A 359 -14.86 -30.80 0.45
N GLU A 360 -15.33 -31.78 1.21
CA GLU A 360 -15.88 -33.00 0.61
C GLU A 360 -17.15 -32.71 -0.19
N ILE A 361 -17.11 -32.99 -1.49
CA ILE A 361 -18.25 -32.82 -2.37
C ILE A 361 -18.33 -34.06 -3.28
N PRO A 362 -19.39 -34.88 -3.17
CA PRO A 362 -19.52 -36.09 -3.97
C PRO A 362 -19.39 -35.82 -5.48
N GLY A 363 -18.47 -36.54 -6.14
CA GLY A 363 -18.24 -36.45 -7.58
C GLY A 363 -17.55 -35.18 -8.06
N TYR A 364 -17.02 -34.34 -7.15
CA TYR A 364 -16.29 -33.14 -7.52
C TYR A 364 -14.77 -33.34 -7.49
N THR A 365 -14.10 -32.72 -8.45
CA THR A 365 -12.64 -32.58 -8.51
C THR A 365 -12.31 -31.12 -8.74
N PHE A 366 -11.28 -30.59 -8.06
CA PHE A 366 -10.86 -29.21 -8.18
C PHE A 366 -10.73 -28.72 -9.63
N ASP A 367 -11.44 -27.64 -9.93
CA ASP A 367 -11.47 -26.94 -11.21
C ASP A 367 -11.50 -25.42 -10.94
N ALA A 368 -10.44 -24.70 -11.34
CA ALA A 368 -10.29 -23.27 -11.04
C ALA A 368 -11.36 -22.40 -11.71
N GLU A 369 -11.82 -22.75 -12.92
CA GLU A 369 -12.88 -22.02 -13.60
C GLU A 369 -14.18 -22.16 -12.82
N LYS A 370 -14.51 -23.38 -12.39
CA LYS A 370 -15.71 -23.65 -11.58
C LYS A 370 -15.62 -23.01 -10.20
N GLU A 371 -14.45 -23.03 -9.56
CA GLU A 371 -14.24 -22.34 -8.29
C GLU A 371 -14.57 -20.85 -8.40
N ILE A 372 -14.24 -20.21 -9.52
CA ILE A 372 -14.30 -18.75 -9.65
C ILE A 372 -15.59 -18.31 -10.36
N THR A 373 -15.76 -18.66 -11.63
CA THR A 373 -16.84 -18.13 -12.47
C THR A 373 -18.17 -18.77 -12.12
N ALA A 374 -18.22 -20.11 -12.02
CA ALA A 374 -19.47 -20.80 -11.70
C ALA A 374 -19.97 -20.50 -10.27
N SER A 375 -19.08 -20.20 -9.32
CA SER A 375 -19.50 -19.76 -7.99
C SER A 375 -20.11 -18.36 -8.00
N ILE A 376 -19.55 -17.43 -8.78
CA ILE A 376 -20.10 -16.09 -9.02
C ILE A 376 -21.45 -16.18 -9.74
N ASP A 377 -21.58 -17.03 -10.76
CA ASP A 377 -22.83 -17.24 -11.49
C ASP A 377 -23.91 -17.84 -10.59
N TYR A 378 -23.55 -18.83 -9.76
CA TYR A 378 -24.48 -19.38 -8.75
C TYR A 378 -25.00 -18.27 -7.83
N ILE A 379 -24.12 -17.40 -7.33
CA ILE A 379 -24.52 -16.27 -6.48
C ILE A 379 -25.44 -15.31 -7.24
N ASN A 380 -25.10 -14.97 -8.49
CA ASN A 380 -25.88 -14.01 -9.28
C ASN A 380 -27.26 -14.55 -9.68
N ASP A 381 -27.33 -15.79 -10.13
CA ASP A 381 -28.56 -16.39 -10.67
C ASP A 381 -29.47 -16.93 -9.59
N ARG A 382 -28.87 -17.46 -8.52
CA ARG A 382 -29.63 -18.01 -7.40
C ARG A 382 -29.78 -16.93 -6.36
N LEU A 383 -28.73 -16.44 -5.72
CA LEU A 383 -28.82 -15.77 -4.41
C LEU A 383 -29.05 -14.25 -4.46
N ALA A 384 -28.58 -13.58 -5.51
CA ALA A 384 -28.56 -12.12 -5.58
C ALA A 384 -29.97 -11.52 -5.70
N PRO A 385 -30.27 -10.43 -4.97
CA PRO A 385 -31.50 -9.67 -5.19
C PRO A 385 -31.41 -8.87 -6.50
N PRO A 386 -32.56 -8.44 -7.09
CA PRO A 386 -32.57 -7.60 -8.27
C PRO A 386 -31.70 -6.34 -8.11
N GLY A 387 -30.87 -6.06 -9.13
CA GLY A 387 -29.99 -4.89 -9.17
C GLY A 387 -28.65 -5.07 -8.45
N LYS A 388 -28.37 -6.23 -7.83
CA LYS A 388 -27.06 -6.58 -7.30
C LYS A 388 -26.43 -7.73 -8.08
N LYS A 389 -25.10 -7.72 -8.15
CA LYS A 389 -24.29 -8.82 -8.68
C LYS A 389 -22.99 -8.93 -7.89
N ALA A 390 -22.50 -10.15 -7.72
CA ALA A 390 -21.17 -10.41 -7.20
C ALA A 390 -20.12 -9.97 -8.22
N LYS A 391 -19.09 -9.27 -7.74
CA LYS A 391 -18.01 -8.70 -8.57
C LYS A 391 -16.62 -8.86 -7.96
N ILE A 392 -16.53 -9.57 -6.83
CA ILE A 392 -15.28 -9.79 -6.13
C ILE A 392 -15.15 -11.27 -5.80
N PHE A 393 -13.93 -11.76 -5.95
CA PHE A 393 -13.50 -13.07 -5.51
C PHE A 393 -12.53 -12.91 -4.34
N PHE A 394 -12.85 -13.54 -3.21
CA PHE A 394 -11.99 -13.61 -2.03
C PHE A 394 -11.30 -14.97 -2.04
N TRP A 395 -9.96 -14.97 -2.09
CA TRP A 395 -9.19 -16.21 -2.15
C TRP A 395 -9.34 -17.00 -0.85
N SER A 396 -9.66 -18.30 -0.98
CA SER A 396 -9.78 -19.24 0.14
C SER A 396 -8.46 -19.92 0.49
N GLY A 397 -8.42 -20.54 1.67
CA GLY A 397 -7.32 -21.38 2.11
C GLY A 397 -6.00 -20.60 2.24
N ASN A 398 -4.93 -21.14 1.66
CA ASN A 398 -3.60 -20.53 1.71
C ASN A 398 -3.49 -19.15 1.00
N CYS A 399 -4.55 -18.71 0.30
CA CYS A 399 -4.56 -17.46 -0.45
C CYS A 399 -3.38 -17.33 -1.43
N GLU A 400 -2.96 -18.45 -2.05
CA GLU A 400 -1.90 -18.48 -3.06
C GLU A 400 -2.44 -18.91 -4.43
N PRO A 401 -3.25 -18.08 -5.10
CA PRO A 401 -3.79 -18.41 -6.42
C PRO A 401 -2.69 -18.60 -7.46
N THR A 402 -2.95 -19.46 -8.45
CA THR A 402 -2.11 -19.56 -9.64
C THR A 402 -2.37 -18.38 -10.59
N ALA A 403 -1.42 -18.08 -11.49
CA ALA A 403 -1.63 -17.07 -12.53
C ALA A 403 -2.86 -17.36 -13.41
N GLU A 404 -3.14 -18.65 -13.66
CA GLU A 404 -4.32 -19.11 -14.39
C GLU A 404 -5.62 -18.82 -13.62
N ALA A 405 -5.64 -19.07 -12.30
CA ALA A 405 -6.79 -18.75 -11.46
C ALA A 405 -7.10 -17.24 -11.48
N ILE A 406 -6.07 -16.38 -11.31
CA ILE A 406 -6.27 -14.92 -11.38
C ILE A 406 -6.75 -14.49 -12.76
N LYS A 407 -6.25 -15.13 -13.83
CA LYS A 407 -6.68 -14.84 -15.20
C LYS A 407 -8.18 -15.05 -15.41
N TYR A 408 -8.79 -16.08 -14.81
CA TYR A 408 -10.25 -16.25 -14.87
C TYR A 408 -10.99 -15.06 -14.22
N CYS A 409 -10.45 -14.47 -13.16
CA CYS A 409 -11.02 -13.25 -12.58
C CYS A 409 -10.91 -12.08 -13.57
N ASP A 410 -9.72 -11.86 -14.13
CA ASP A 410 -9.43 -10.73 -15.02
C ASP A 410 -10.30 -10.76 -16.30
N GLU A 411 -10.40 -11.92 -16.96
CA GLU A 411 -11.17 -12.09 -18.20
C GLU A 411 -12.68 -11.89 -17.99
N ASN A 412 -13.17 -12.07 -16.75
CA ASN A 412 -14.57 -11.90 -16.38
C ASN A 412 -14.85 -10.59 -15.64
N ASN A 413 -13.89 -9.66 -15.56
CA ASN A 413 -14.00 -8.40 -14.81
C ASN A 413 -14.37 -8.58 -13.32
N ILE A 414 -13.87 -9.67 -12.72
CA ILE A 414 -14.01 -9.96 -11.29
C ILE A 414 -12.78 -9.43 -10.57
N LEU A 415 -12.98 -8.60 -9.55
CA LEU A 415 -11.89 -8.14 -8.69
C LEU A 415 -11.44 -9.29 -7.78
N ASN A 416 -10.15 -9.39 -7.46
CA ASN A 416 -9.65 -10.42 -6.54
C ASN A 416 -8.97 -9.80 -5.31
N MET A 417 -9.09 -10.44 -4.13
CA MET A 417 -8.45 -10.00 -2.89
C MET A 417 -8.20 -11.19 -1.94
N ASN A 418 -7.27 -11.00 -1.00
CA ASN A 418 -6.90 -11.80 0.19
C ASN A 418 -5.42 -12.19 0.18
N GLY A 419 -4.91 -12.58 1.34
CA GLY A 419 -3.49 -12.77 1.64
C GLY A 419 -2.80 -11.47 2.11
N GLY A 420 -1.49 -11.57 2.34
CA GLY A 420 -0.62 -10.47 2.78
C GLY A 420 -0.42 -10.42 4.30
N ASP A 421 -1.43 -10.80 5.08
CA ASP A 421 -1.33 -11.11 6.52
C ASP A 421 -0.66 -10.01 7.36
N THR A 422 -1.13 -8.77 7.19
CA THR A 422 -0.63 -7.63 7.96
C THR A 422 -0.99 -7.77 9.44
N VAL A 423 0.02 -7.96 10.29
CA VAL A 423 -0.10 -7.99 11.76
C VAL A 423 0.97 -7.09 12.37
N PHE A 424 0.58 -5.91 12.85
CA PHE A 424 1.50 -4.96 13.48
C PHE A 424 1.03 -4.64 14.90
N ASP A 425 0.94 -5.67 15.72
CA ASP A 425 0.54 -5.58 17.13
C ASP A 425 1.75 -5.44 18.07
N ASN A 426 1.59 -5.79 19.36
CA ASN A 426 2.67 -5.74 20.33
C ASN A 426 3.71 -6.85 20.14
N ASP A 427 3.27 -8.02 19.67
CA ASP A 427 4.12 -9.18 19.47
C ASP A 427 4.87 -9.08 18.13
N ASN A 428 4.27 -8.40 17.15
CA ASN A 428 4.79 -8.18 15.81
C ASN A 428 5.09 -6.70 15.57
N LEU A 429 5.82 -6.07 16.51
CA LEU A 429 6.08 -4.62 16.54
C LEU A 429 7.15 -4.15 15.53
N SER A 430 6.84 -4.29 14.24
CA SER A 430 7.67 -3.79 13.13
C SER A 430 6.86 -3.52 11.86
N TYR A 431 7.27 -2.50 11.09
CA TYR A 431 6.79 -2.31 9.71
C TYR A 431 7.12 -3.47 8.77
N SER A 432 8.04 -4.37 9.16
CA SER A 432 8.33 -5.60 8.41
C SER A 432 7.19 -6.62 8.42
N ASN A 433 6.19 -6.44 9.30
CA ASN A 433 4.98 -7.27 9.38
C ASN A 433 3.76 -6.60 8.70
N VAL A 434 4.01 -5.62 7.83
CA VAL A 434 2.96 -4.93 7.06
C VAL A 434 3.13 -5.27 5.59
N ALA A 435 2.11 -5.88 5.01
CA ALA A 435 2.11 -6.35 3.63
C ALA A 435 2.12 -5.19 2.62
N PRO A 436 2.67 -5.41 1.41
CA PRO A 436 2.47 -4.51 0.29
C PRO A 436 1.00 -4.50 -0.19
N LEU A 437 0.72 -3.77 -1.28
CA LEU A 437 -0.64 -3.69 -1.82
C LEU A 437 -1.05 -4.92 -2.64
N SER A 438 -0.08 -5.63 -3.20
CA SER A 438 -0.29 -6.73 -4.13
C SER A 438 0.98 -7.54 -4.31
N VAL A 439 0.88 -8.70 -4.95
CA VAL A 439 2.01 -9.50 -5.44
C VAL A 439 1.81 -9.86 -6.92
N PRO A 440 2.86 -9.80 -7.75
CA PRO A 440 2.78 -10.34 -9.10
C PRO A 440 2.82 -11.88 -9.08
N VAL A 441 1.89 -12.49 -9.83
CA VAL A 441 1.81 -13.94 -10.04
C VAL A 441 1.79 -14.19 -11.55
N GLY A 442 2.95 -14.55 -12.11
CA GLY A 442 3.14 -14.54 -13.56
C GLY A 442 2.94 -13.13 -14.13
N THR A 443 2.02 -12.97 -15.08
CA THR A 443 1.63 -11.65 -15.63
C THR A 443 0.47 -11.00 -14.88
N GLN A 444 -0.14 -11.72 -13.94
CA GLN A 444 -1.32 -11.26 -13.20
C GLN A 444 -0.94 -10.66 -11.85
N MET A 445 -1.91 -10.00 -11.21
CA MET A 445 -1.74 -9.35 -9.91
C MET A 445 -2.76 -9.89 -8.92
N GLN A 446 -2.26 -10.43 -7.82
CA GLN A 446 -3.07 -10.70 -6.63
C GLN A 446 -3.05 -9.46 -5.73
N TYR A 447 -4.22 -8.97 -5.31
CA TYR A 447 -4.31 -7.87 -4.36
C TYR A 447 -4.48 -8.39 -2.93
N TYR A 448 -3.76 -7.79 -1.99
CA TYR A 448 -3.79 -8.24 -0.60
C TYR A 448 -4.90 -7.56 0.22
N ALA A 449 -5.40 -8.28 1.21
CA ALA A 449 -6.20 -7.68 2.27
C ALA A 449 -5.35 -6.65 3.01
N SER A 450 -5.98 -5.61 3.56
CA SER A 450 -5.23 -4.51 4.18
C SER A 450 -4.75 -4.85 5.59
N ASN A 451 -5.53 -5.65 6.31
CA ASN A 451 -5.25 -6.18 7.64
C ASN A 451 -5.63 -7.65 7.71
N SER A 452 -5.05 -8.39 8.66
CA SER A 452 -5.37 -9.81 8.86
C SER A 452 -6.74 -10.02 9.51
N ASN A 453 -7.36 -11.17 9.21
CA ASN A 453 -8.58 -11.64 9.87
C ASN A 453 -8.31 -12.21 11.28
N GLU A 454 -9.38 -12.54 12.00
CA GLU A 454 -9.36 -13.17 13.31
C GLU A 454 -8.69 -14.54 13.35
N ASN A 455 -8.60 -15.26 12.23
CA ASN A 455 -7.97 -16.59 12.20
C ASN A 455 -6.52 -16.52 12.73
N ILE A 456 -5.74 -15.57 12.20
CA ILE A 456 -4.35 -15.34 12.60
C ILE A 456 -4.25 -14.92 14.08
N TYR A 457 -5.19 -14.10 14.54
CA TYR A 457 -5.20 -13.60 15.92
C TYR A 457 -5.70 -14.60 16.97
N THR A 458 -6.30 -15.70 16.53
CA THR A 458 -6.91 -16.72 17.39
C THR A 458 -6.21 -18.08 17.25
N GLY A 459 -5.02 -18.12 16.63
CA GLY A 459 -4.27 -19.35 16.43
C GLY A 459 -5.05 -20.36 15.61
N GLU A 460 -5.53 -19.98 14.43
CA GLU A 460 -6.33 -20.84 13.55
C GLU A 460 -7.62 -21.34 14.23
N TRP A 461 -8.29 -20.43 14.93
CA TRP A 461 -9.53 -20.72 15.67
C TRP A 461 -9.36 -21.69 16.87
N THR A 462 -8.14 -21.86 17.39
CA THR A 462 -7.89 -22.64 18.63
C THR A 462 -8.01 -21.80 19.90
N GLY A 463 -8.09 -20.48 19.77
CA GLY A 463 -8.27 -19.51 20.84
C GLY A 463 -6.98 -18.80 21.26
N PRO A 464 -7.08 -17.79 22.14
CA PRO A 464 -8.30 -17.28 22.75
C PRO A 464 -9.22 -16.59 21.73
N PHE A 465 -10.52 -16.89 21.74
CA PHE A 465 -11.49 -16.38 20.74
C PHE A 465 -11.71 -14.86 20.76
N TYR A 466 -11.22 -14.16 21.79
CA TYR A 466 -11.19 -12.69 21.83
C TYR A 466 -9.91 -12.09 21.21
N GLY A 467 -8.96 -12.93 20.77
CA GLY A 467 -7.63 -12.53 20.31
C GLY A 467 -7.65 -11.49 19.19
N TYR A 468 -8.71 -11.47 18.37
CA TYR A 468 -8.89 -10.49 17.30
C TYR A 468 -8.85 -9.03 17.78
N LEU A 469 -9.10 -8.75 19.07
CA LEU A 469 -8.94 -7.42 19.66
C LEU A 469 -7.54 -6.81 19.41
N ASN A 470 -6.51 -7.64 19.25
CA ASN A 470 -5.15 -7.20 18.96
C ASN A 470 -5.02 -6.44 17.62
N VAL A 471 -5.96 -6.61 16.69
CA VAL A 471 -6.00 -5.85 15.42
C VAL A 471 -6.10 -4.33 15.65
N LEU A 472 -6.70 -3.89 16.76
CA LEU A 472 -6.76 -2.47 17.13
C LEU A 472 -5.36 -1.86 17.29
N LYS A 473 -4.38 -2.66 17.73
CA LYS A 473 -2.99 -2.24 17.82
C LYS A 473 -2.37 -2.10 16.42
N THR A 474 -2.68 -3.01 15.51
CA THR A 474 -2.33 -2.89 14.08
C THR A 474 -2.88 -1.59 13.50
N TYR A 475 -4.17 -1.26 13.72
CA TYR A 475 -4.76 -0.02 13.22
C TYR A 475 -4.03 1.22 13.76
N LYS A 476 -3.63 1.21 15.04
CA LYS A 476 -2.88 2.30 15.65
C LYS A 476 -1.46 2.44 15.06
N ASN A 477 -0.73 1.33 14.96
CA ASN A 477 0.66 1.33 14.50
C ASN A 477 0.78 1.61 12.99
N THR A 478 -0.26 1.31 12.21
CA THR A 478 -0.34 1.64 10.78
C THR A 478 -0.94 3.02 10.50
N GLU A 479 -1.38 3.75 11.54
CA GLU A 479 -1.86 5.15 11.45
C GLU A 479 -0.79 6.16 11.82
N SER A 480 -0.02 5.89 12.88
CA SER A 480 0.90 6.85 13.49
C SER A 480 2.17 6.14 13.94
N PRO A 481 3.37 6.72 13.73
CA PRO A 481 3.63 8.10 13.27
C PRO A 481 3.55 8.29 11.74
N ARG A 482 3.11 7.27 10.99
CA ARG A 482 2.84 7.37 9.56
C ARG A 482 1.64 6.50 9.21
N ARG A 483 0.72 7.04 8.42
CA ARG A 483 -0.38 6.27 7.85
C ARG A 483 0.13 5.45 6.66
N VAL A 484 0.16 4.13 6.81
CA VAL A 484 0.65 3.19 5.78
C VAL A 484 -0.43 2.23 5.29
N ARG A 485 -1.53 2.07 6.03
CA ARG A 485 -2.66 1.20 5.64
C ARG A 485 -4.01 1.87 5.95
N PRO A 486 -5.08 1.55 5.20
CA PRO A 486 -6.45 1.84 5.63
C PRO A 486 -6.81 1.00 6.88
N ILE A 487 -8.06 1.10 7.34
CA ILE A 487 -8.65 0.13 8.26
C ILE A 487 -9.42 -0.89 7.44
N ASP A 488 -9.17 -2.18 7.70
CA ASP A 488 -9.87 -3.30 7.10
C ASP A 488 -10.34 -4.26 8.20
N VAL A 489 -11.65 -4.26 8.46
CA VAL A 489 -12.27 -5.21 9.39
C VAL A 489 -12.60 -6.48 8.61
N TYR A 490 -11.58 -7.33 8.48
CA TYR A 490 -11.63 -8.62 7.79
C TYR A 490 -12.00 -9.73 8.77
N TYR A 491 -13.07 -10.50 8.50
CA TYR A 491 -13.43 -11.64 9.32
C TYR A 491 -14.23 -12.74 8.60
N HIS A 492 -14.54 -13.86 9.27
CA HIS A 492 -15.39 -14.94 8.77
C HIS A 492 -16.69 -15.07 9.59
N TYR A 493 -17.66 -15.86 9.09
CA TYR A 493 -18.93 -16.04 9.82
C TYR A 493 -18.76 -16.73 11.16
N TYR A 494 -17.74 -17.59 11.35
CA TYR A 494 -17.49 -18.23 12.65
C TYR A 494 -17.19 -17.21 13.77
N SER A 495 -16.93 -15.93 13.46
CA SER A 495 -16.95 -14.87 14.48
C SER A 495 -18.30 -14.75 15.22
N GLY A 496 -19.39 -15.27 14.64
CA GLY A 496 -20.71 -15.41 15.26
C GLY A 496 -20.94 -16.76 15.96
N GLU A 497 -19.95 -17.64 16.03
CA GLU A 497 -20.03 -18.92 16.74
C GLU A 497 -19.91 -18.74 18.25
N LYS A 498 -18.86 -18.05 18.70
CA LYS A 498 -18.51 -17.89 20.11
C LYS A 498 -18.86 -16.50 20.61
N TRP A 499 -19.44 -16.41 21.82
CA TRP A 499 -19.78 -15.11 22.43
C TRP A 499 -18.58 -14.17 22.54
N ALA A 500 -17.41 -14.69 22.93
CA ALA A 500 -16.18 -13.91 23.05
C ALA A 500 -15.70 -13.32 21.71
N ALA A 501 -15.84 -14.07 20.61
CA ALA A 501 -15.48 -13.60 19.28
C ALA A 501 -16.45 -12.51 18.79
N LEU A 502 -17.76 -12.72 18.96
CA LEU A 502 -18.76 -11.73 18.57
C LEU A 502 -18.57 -10.40 19.32
N MET A 503 -18.29 -10.47 20.63
CA MET A 503 -18.04 -9.28 21.44
C MET A 503 -16.73 -8.59 21.07
N ALA A 504 -15.69 -9.35 20.72
CA ALA A 504 -14.46 -8.79 20.17
C ALA A 504 -14.71 -8.03 18.86
N LEU A 505 -15.46 -8.63 17.93
CA LEU A 505 -15.82 -8.00 16.65
C LEU A 505 -16.63 -6.72 16.84
N LYS A 506 -17.65 -6.74 17.71
CA LYS A 506 -18.44 -5.53 18.05
C LYS A 506 -17.56 -4.41 18.60
N ASN A 507 -16.66 -4.73 19.53
CA ASN A 507 -15.72 -3.75 20.05
C ASN A 507 -14.79 -3.20 18.95
N ILE A 508 -14.28 -4.05 18.06
CA ILE A 508 -13.44 -3.61 16.94
C ILE A 508 -14.19 -2.64 16.04
N LEU A 509 -15.43 -2.96 15.66
CA LEU A 509 -16.29 -2.08 14.88
C LEU A 509 -16.49 -0.75 15.59
N ASP A 510 -16.93 -0.77 16.86
CA ASP A 510 -17.17 0.43 17.67
C ASP A 510 -15.92 1.32 17.80
N GLN A 511 -14.73 0.74 17.96
CA GLN A 511 -13.49 1.52 18.07
C GLN A 511 -13.02 2.03 16.70
N SER A 512 -13.18 1.24 15.64
CA SER A 512 -12.67 1.57 14.30
C SER A 512 -13.39 2.76 13.67
N ILE A 513 -14.66 2.98 14.03
CA ILE A 513 -15.49 4.07 13.48
C ILE A 513 -15.47 5.37 14.30
N LYS A 514 -14.82 5.39 15.48
CA LYS A 514 -14.70 6.59 16.33
C LYS A 514 -13.82 7.67 15.72
N ASN A 515 -12.84 7.28 14.92
CA ASN A 515 -11.96 8.21 14.24
C ASN A 515 -12.60 8.69 12.95
N ASP A 516 -12.04 9.74 12.36
CA ASP A 516 -12.54 10.24 11.08
C ASP A 516 -12.32 9.23 9.93
N ILE A 517 -13.41 8.51 9.72
CA ILE A 517 -13.83 7.59 8.67
C ILE A 517 -13.83 8.03 7.21
N ALA A 518 -13.39 7.21 6.25
CA ALA A 518 -13.99 7.17 4.93
C ALA A 518 -14.45 5.73 4.60
N PRO A 519 -15.67 5.33 5.02
CA PRO A 519 -16.19 3.99 4.77
C PRO A 519 -16.43 3.75 3.26
N VAL A 520 -15.92 2.63 2.76
CA VAL A 520 -16.06 2.21 1.36
C VAL A 520 -16.29 0.70 1.28
N PHE A 521 -16.85 0.21 0.17
CA PHE A 521 -16.88 -1.23 -0.09
C PHE A 521 -15.48 -1.75 -0.46
N ALA A 522 -15.26 -3.07 -0.36
CA ALA A 522 -13.99 -3.67 -0.73
C ALA A 522 -13.71 -3.47 -2.22
N SER A 523 -14.73 -3.49 -3.11
CA SER A 523 -14.52 -3.19 -4.53
C SER A 523 -14.02 -1.77 -4.77
N ASP A 524 -14.49 -0.80 -3.99
CA ASP A 524 -14.04 0.58 -4.07
C ASP A 524 -12.59 0.71 -3.62
N TYR A 525 -12.18 -0.02 -2.58
CA TYR A 525 -10.79 -0.06 -2.14
C TYR A 525 -9.88 -0.71 -3.19
N LEU A 526 -10.26 -1.85 -3.76
CA LEU A 526 -9.50 -2.51 -4.82
C LEU A 526 -9.32 -1.59 -6.04
N LYS A 527 -10.35 -0.83 -6.43
CA LYS A 527 -10.23 0.18 -7.50
C LYS A 527 -9.31 1.35 -7.13
N ILE A 528 -9.22 1.73 -5.85
CA ILE A 528 -8.22 2.70 -5.38
C ILE A 528 -6.81 2.12 -5.56
N VAL A 529 -6.60 0.86 -5.21
CA VAL A 529 -5.31 0.17 -5.37
C VAL A 529 -4.95 0.02 -6.85
N GLN A 530 -5.87 -0.39 -7.71
CA GLN A 530 -5.69 -0.39 -9.17
C GLN A 530 -5.35 1.01 -9.70
N GLY A 531 -6.06 2.03 -9.23
CA GLY A 531 -5.78 3.43 -9.53
C GLY A 531 -4.38 3.87 -9.07
N PHE A 532 -3.89 3.36 -7.94
CA PHE A 532 -2.51 3.57 -7.52
C PHE A 532 -1.53 3.02 -8.55
N PHE A 533 -1.70 1.80 -9.06
CA PHE A 533 -0.80 1.23 -10.06
C PHE A 533 -0.89 1.94 -11.42
N ALA A 534 -2.10 2.31 -11.85
CA ALA A 534 -2.35 2.96 -13.14
C ALA A 534 -1.96 4.45 -13.20
N SER A 535 -1.88 5.13 -12.05
CA SER A 535 -1.65 6.58 -11.96
C SER A 535 -0.35 7.00 -12.68
N GLN A 536 -0.49 8.01 -13.55
CA GLN A 536 0.60 8.65 -14.25
C GLN A 536 0.69 10.13 -13.88
N PHE A 537 1.93 10.63 -13.79
CA PHE A 537 2.20 12.03 -13.49
C PHE A 537 3.17 12.61 -14.49
N LYS A 538 2.89 13.85 -14.92
CA LYS A 538 3.80 14.65 -15.75
C LYS A 538 4.13 15.92 -15.00
N LYS A 539 5.41 16.20 -14.79
CA LYS A 539 5.85 17.46 -14.21
C LYS A 539 5.82 18.54 -15.30
N THR A 540 5.02 19.56 -15.10
CA THR A 540 4.76 20.66 -16.06
C THR A 540 5.34 22.01 -15.61
N GLY A 541 5.87 22.06 -14.39
CA GLY A 541 6.58 23.21 -13.84
C GLY A 541 7.26 22.88 -12.51
N LYS A 542 7.90 23.88 -11.86
CA LYS A 542 8.64 23.67 -10.59
C LYS A 542 7.79 22.95 -9.53
N TRP A 543 6.54 23.39 -9.36
CA TRP A 543 5.56 22.91 -8.38
C TRP A 543 4.21 22.60 -9.06
N GLN A 544 4.25 22.10 -10.29
CA GLN A 544 3.07 21.81 -11.09
C GLN A 544 3.13 20.42 -11.72
N TRP A 545 2.02 19.70 -11.65
CA TRP A 545 1.88 18.36 -12.19
C TRP A 545 0.52 18.15 -12.84
N GLU A 546 0.51 17.39 -13.92
CA GLU A 546 -0.68 16.74 -14.45
C GLU A 546 -0.79 15.33 -13.86
N VAL A 547 -2.02 14.91 -13.59
CA VAL A 547 -2.38 13.58 -13.09
C VAL A 547 -3.38 12.96 -14.06
N GLU A 548 -3.10 11.74 -14.50
CA GLU A 548 -3.92 10.97 -15.44
C GLU A 548 -4.01 9.52 -14.97
N ASN A 549 -5.03 8.79 -15.44
CA ASN A 549 -5.24 7.34 -15.20
C ASN A 549 -5.32 6.94 -13.72
N ASN A 550 -5.62 7.88 -12.82
CA ASN A 550 -5.67 7.60 -11.39
C ASN A 550 -6.95 6.88 -10.93
N GLY A 551 -7.92 6.66 -11.82
CA GLY A 551 -9.14 5.90 -11.53
C GLY A 551 -9.83 6.38 -10.25
N HIS A 552 -10.03 5.47 -9.29
CA HIS A 552 -10.61 5.75 -7.97
C HIS A 552 -9.60 6.27 -6.92
N CYS A 553 -8.30 6.26 -7.22
CA CYS A 553 -7.27 6.85 -6.36
C CYS A 553 -7.30 8.39 -6.50
N LYS A 554 -8.21 9.02 -5.74
CA LYS A 554 -8.49 10.46 -5.82
C LYS A 554 -7.73 11.29 -4.78
N THR A 555 -6.68 10.75 -4.15
CA THR A 555 -5.86 11.49 -3.19
C THR A 555 -4.39 11.43 -3.58
N ILE A 556 -3.78 12.60 -3.75
CA ILE A 556 -2.35 12.74 -4.05
C ILE A 556 -1.64 13.37 -2.86
N ARG A 557 -0.60 12.70 -2.37
CA ARG A 557 0.17 13.07 -1.17
C ARG A 557 1.54 13.65 -1.54
N PHE A 558 1.95 14.66 -0.78
CA PHE A 558 3.30 15.21 -0.77
C PHE A 558 3.86 15.20 0.64
N ASP A 559 4.91 14.41 0.86
CA ASP A 559 5.52 14.24 2.18
C ASP A 559 6.37 15.46 2.55
N HIS A 560 6.29 15.90 3.81
CA HIS A 560 7.09 17.02 4.35
C HIS A 560 6.95 18.29 3.49
N CYS A 561 5.74 18.54 2.99
CA CYS A 561 5.44 19.64 2.09
C CYS A 561 4.88 20.85 2.84
N GLU A 562 5.63 21.94 2.85
CA GLU A 562 5.21 23.20 3.48
C GLU A 562 4.29 24.04 2.58
N LEU A 563 4.30 23.78 1.27
CA LEU A 563 3.46 24.47 0.29
C LEU A 563 1.97 24.18 0.50
N GLN A 564 1.12 24.97 -0.17
CA GLN A 564 -0.32 24.79 -0.22
C GLN A 564 -0.81 24.78 -1.68
N PRO A 565 -1.98 24.17 -1.97
CA PRO A 565 -2.54 24.20 -3.33
C PRO A 565 -2.90 25.62 -3.78
N ASP A 566 -2.42 26.03 -4.95
CA ASP A 566 -2.97 27.17 -5.68
C ASP A 566 -4.25 26.70 -6.40
N LEU A 567 -5.40 26.86 -5.75
CA LEU A 567 -6.68 26.39 -6.27
C LEU A 567 -7.11 27.08 -7.56
N LYS A 568 -6.64 28.31 -7.82
CA LYS A 568 -6.93 29.03 -9.08
C LYS A 568 -6.15 28.46 -10.25
N LYS A 569 -4.91 28.03 -10.02
CA LYS A 569 -4.07 27.39 -11.06
C LYS A 569 -4.29 25.89 -11.17
N SER A 570 -4.82 25.26 -10.13
CA SER A 570 -5.18 23.84 -10.15
C SER A 570 -6.46 23.60 -10.95
N ALA A 571 -6.66 22.37 -11.40
CA ALA A 571 -7.87 21.92 -12.07
C ALA A 571 -8.27 20.56 -11.50
N ASN A 572 -9.58 20.36 -11.29
CA ASN A 572 -10.13 19.16 -10.66
C ASN A 572 -9.54 18.87 -9.25
N VAL A 573 -9.19 19.92 -8.50
CA VAL A 573 -8.79 19.85 -7.08
C VAL A 573 -9.93 20.42 -6.25
N ILE A 574 -10.55 19.60 -5.41
CA ILE A 574 -11.73 19.99 -4.61
C ILE A 574 -11.36 20.41 -3.18
N GLY A 575 -10.13 20.12 -2.75
CA GLY A 575 -9.64 20.50 -1.44
C GLY A 575 -8.34 19.81 -1.05
N PHE A 576 -7.95 19.93 0.21
CA PHE A 576 -6.74 19.33 0.75
C PHE A 576 -6.76 19.24 2.27
N ASN A 577 -5.88 18.43 2.85
CA ASN A 577 -5.63 18.37 4.28
C ASN A 577 -4.12 18.29 4.56
N LYS A 578 -3.65 18.90 5.65
CA LYS A 578 -2.30 18.64 6.19
C LYS A 578 -2.42 17.70 7.39
N TYR A 579 -1.76 16.55 7.32
CA TYR A 579 -1.82 15.53 8.36
C TYR A 579 -0.48 14.82 8.52
N GLN A 580 0.00 14.69 9.77
CA GLN A 580 1.30 14.07 10.12
C GLN A 580 2.46 14.54 9.22
N GLY A 581 2.55 15.85 8.99
CA GLY A 581 3.62 16.47 8.18
C GLY A 581 3.51 16.24 6.66
N SER A 582 2.40 15.71 6.17
CA SER A 582 2.15 15.52 4.73
C SER A 582 0.95 16.32 4.25
N LEU A 583 1.02 16.79 3.00
CA LEU A 583 -0.08 17.45 2.30
C LEU A 583 -0.84 16.39 1.48
N TYR A 584 -2.13 16.23 1.75
CA TYR A 584 -3.05 15.35 1.01
C TYR A 584 -3.99 16.21 0.17
N ILE A 585 -3.92 16.07 -1.15
CA ILE A 585 -4.73 16.83 -2.10
C ILE A 585 -5.88 15.94 -2.58
N HIS A 586 -7.10 16.48 -2.54
CA HIS A 586 -8.32 15.79 -2.90
C HIS A 586 -8.67 16.14 -4.35
N LEU A 587 -8.72 15.12 -5.20
CA LEU A 587 -9.10 15.26 -6.61
C LEU A 587 -10.60 15.08 -6.79
N GLY A 588 -11.18 15.80 -7.75
CA GLY A 588 -12.55 15.59 -8.19
C GLY A 588 -12.68 14.42 -9.18
N ASN A 589 -13.83 14.33 -9.84
CA ASN A 589 -14.20 13.17 -10.66
C ASN A 589 -13.73 13.25 -12.13
N ALA A 590 -13.08 14.33 -12.57
CA ALA A 590 -12.55 14.38 -13.93
C ALA A 590 -11.43 13.34 -14.15
N GLU A 591 -11.22 12.95 -15.41
CA GLU A 591 -10.18 12.00 -15.82
C GLU A 591 -8.76 12.55 -15.71
N LYS A 592 -8.63 13.88 -15.87
CA LYS A 592 -7.36 14.60 -15.75
C LYS A 592 -7.46 15.65 -14.67
N SER A 593 -6.37 15.79 -13.91
CA SER A 593 -6.23 16.82 -12.90
C SER A 593 -4.94 17.59 -13.10
N ARG A 594 -4.94 18.87 -12.68
CA ARG A 594 -3.74 19.68 -12.60
C ARG A 594 -3.55 20.13 -11.16
N ILE A 595 -2.40 19.82 -10.59
CA ILE A 595 -2.01 20.24 -9.24
C ILE A 595 -0.98 21.34 -9.38
N ALA A 596 -1.24 22.52 -8.82
CA ALA A 596 -0.28 23.59 -8.67
C ALA A 596 -0.10 23.91 -7.19
N LEU A 597 1.14 23.99 -6.70
CA LEU A 597 1.44 24.36 -5.33
C LEU A 597 2.11 25.74 -5.26
N SER A 598 1.87 26.45 -4.16
CA SER A 598 2.44 27.77 -3.89
C SER A 598 2.76 27.96 -2.41
N GLU A 599 3.59 28.95 -2.10
CA GLU A 599 3.88 29.38 -0.73
C GLU A 599 2.77 30.29 -0.17
N LYS A 600 1.86 30.78 -1.03
CA LYS A 600 0.78 31.66 -0.61
C LYS A 600 -0.30 30.85 0.11
N PRO A 601 -0.88 31.39 1.20
CA PRO A 601 -1.97 30.73 1.89
C PRO A 601 -3.21 30.64 0.99
N VAL A 602 -3.95 29.54 1.12
CA VAL A 602 -5.23 29.39 0.44
C VAL A 602 -6.26 30.31 1.09
N THR A 603 -6.87 31.20 0.31
CA THR A 603 -7.94 32.10 0.78
C THR A 603 -9.34 31.70 0.32
N ALA A 604 -9.45 30.88 -0.73
CA ALA A 604 -10.74 30.36 -1.20
C ALA A 604 -11.29 29.30 -0.24
N ILE A 605 -12.61 29.13 -0.18
CA ILE A 605 -13.24 28.02 0.54
C ILE A 605 -12.83 26.70 -0.12
N TYR A 606 -12.52 25.69 0.71
CA TYR A 606 -12.10 24.38 0.23
C TYR A 606 -12.58 23.26 1.16
N LEU A 607 -12.70 22.05 0.60
CA LEU A 607 -12.97 20.85 1.37
C LEU A 607 -11.71 20.42 2.12
N LYS A 608 -11.67 20.58 3.44
CA LYS A 608 -10.59 20.03 4.26
C LYS A 608 -10.74 18.53 4.43
N LYS A 609 -11.97 18.08 4.71
CA LYS A 609 -12.25 16.70 5.04
C LYS A 609 -13.63 16.24 4.61
N SER A 610 -13.73 15.00 4.13
CA SER A 610 -15.02 14.33 3.95
C SER A 610 -14.92 12.84 4.31
N SER A 611 -15.99 12.29 4.88
CA SER A 611 -16.12 10.85 5.05
C SER A 611 -16.58 10.12 3.78
N HIS A 612 -16.98 10.83 2.74
CA HIS A 612 -17.52 10.24 1.51
C HIS A 612 -16.90 10.86 0.25
N SER A 613 -17.06 10.18 -0.89
CA SER A 613 -16.73 10.78 -2.18
C SER A 613 -17.82 11.78 -2.56
N LEU A 614 -17.42 12.99 -2.95
CA LEU A 614 -18.34 14.02 -3.44
C LEU A 614 -18.53 13.82 -4.95
N GLN A 615 -19.77 13.61 -5.34
CA GLN A 615 -20.25 13.56 -6.71
C GLN A 615 -20.92 14.89 -7.04
N ASN A 616 -20.93 15.27 -8.33
CA ASN A 616 -21.59 16.50 -8.78
C ASN A 616 -21.23 17.73 -7.92
N TYR A 617 -19.94 17.88 -7.60
CA TYR A 617 -19.44 18.96 -6.74
C TYR A 617 -19.37 20.27 -7.51
N PHE A 618 -20.10 21.27 -7.02
CA PHE A 618 -20.09 22.63 -7.51
C PHE A 618 -19.75 23.59 -6.38
N HIS A 619 -18.86 24.54 -6.67
CA HIS A 619 -18.54 25.64 -5.79
C HIS A 619 -18.75 26.94 -6.56
N LEU A 620 -19.85 27.62 -6.23
CA LEU A 620 -20.24 28.92 -6.73
C LEU A 620 -19.91 29.98 -5.66
N GLU A 621 -19.89 31.25 -6.04
CA GLU A 621 -19.54 32.36 -5.12
C GLU A 621 -20.37 32.38 -3.84
N ASN A 622 -21.63 31.94 -3.90
CA ASN A 622 -22.59 31.99 -2.80
C ASN A 622 -23.11 30.62 -2.37
N LYS A 623 -22.63 29.52 -2.94
CA LYS A 623 -23.19 28.18 -2.71
C LYS A 623 -22.16 27.07 -2.96
N ILE A 624 -22.14 26.07 -2.09
CA ILE A 624 -21.52 24.76 -2.35
C ILE A 624 -22.62 23.73 -2.51
N GLN A 625 -22.56 22.91 -3.56
CA GLN A 625 -23.52 21.83 -3.80
C GLN A 625 -22.77 20.55 -4.14
N PHE A 626 -23.23 19.42 -3.61
CA PHE A 626 -22.70 18.11 -3.96
C PHE A 626 -23.66 16.98 -3.59
N GLU A 627 -23.37 15.81 -4.15
CA GLU A 627 -24.04 14.56 -3.86
C GLU A 627 -23.06 13.60 -3.20
N VAL A 628 -23.54 12.83 -2.23
CA VAL A 628 -22.78 11.72 -1.65
C VAL A 628 -23.60 10.45 -1.73
N ARG A 629 -22.91 9.33 -1.98
CA ARG A 629 -23.51 8.00 -1.94
C ARG A 629 -22.68 7.11 -1.02
N GLY A 630 -23.32 6.42 -0.10
CA GLY A 630 -22.64 5.48 0.79
C GLY A 630 -23.50 5.07 1.98
N PHE A 631 -22.82 4.68 3.06
CA PHE A 631 -23.43 4.23 4.31
C PHE A 631 -22.61 4.75 5.49
N GLY A 632 -23.28 5.06 6.59
CA GLY A 632 -22.67 5.44 7.85
C GLY A 632 -22.61 6.95 8.07
N PRO A 633 -21.80 7.41 9.04
CA PRO A 633 -21.79 8.81 9.44
C PRO A 633 -21.15 9.71 8.38
N GLY A 634 -21.91 10.70 7.92
CA GLY A 634 -21.49 11.76 7.00
C GLY A 634 -20.85 12.91 7.77
N HIS A 635 -19.56 13.15 7.53
CA HIS A 635 -18.81 14.28 8.09
C HIS A 635 -18.15 15.05 6.96
N PHE A 636 -18.40 16.36 6.90
CA PHE A 636 -17.84 17.26 5.89
C PHE A 636 -17.30 18.50 6.57
N THR A 637 -16.04 18.83 6.32
CA THR A 637 -15.40 20.03 6.87
C THR A 637 -14.95 20.93 5.73
N PHE A 638 -15.52 22.14 5.68
CA PHE A 638 -15.11 23.20 4.78
C PHE A 638 -14.38 24.30 5.56
N CYS A 639 -13.32 24.85 4.99
CA CYS A 639 -12.47 25.85 5.64
C CYS A 639 -12.53 27.20 4.92
N ASN A 640 -11.97 28.23 5.57
CA ASN A 640 -11.95 29.62 5.10
C ASN A 640 -13.33 30.26 4.98
N LEU A 641 -14.30 29.80 5.76
CA LEU A 641 -15.55 30.52 5.97
C LEU A 641 -15.36 31.59 7.06
N GLN A 642 -16.29 32.54 7.14
CA GLN A 642 -16.27 33.52 8.23
C GLN A 642 -16.48 32.82 9.58
N SER A 643 -15.63 33.17 10.55
CA SER A 643 -15.61 32.60 11.91
C SER A 643 -16.85 32.99 12.73
N GLY A 644 -17.35 32.06 13.56
CA GLY A 644 -18.49 32.26 14.46
C GLY A 644 -19.84 32.52 13.79
N GLN A 645 -19.97 32.20 12.49
CA GLN A 645 -21.16 32.47 11.70
C GLN A 645 -22.01 31.21 11.53
N LYS A 646 -23.33 31.41 11.43
CA LYS A 646 -24.28 30.34 11.09
C LYS A 646 -24.45 30.25 9.58
N TYR A 647 -24.43 29.03 9.07
CA TYR A 647 -24.67 28.72 7.67
C TYR A 647 -25.87 27.81 7.53
N VAL A 648 -26.70 28.10 6.54
CA VAL A 648 -27.86 27.26 6.19
C VAL A 648 -27.40 26.13 5.29
N VAL A 649 -27.73 24.89 5.67
CA VAL A 649 -27.42 23.68 4.92
C VAL A 649 -28.71 22.93 4.64
N LEU A 650 -29.03 22.69 3.37
CA LEU A 650 -30.11 21.80 2.96
C LEU A 650 -29.57 20.39 2.80
N ILE A 651 -30.11 19.44 3.54
CA ILE A 651 -29.77 18.02 3.46
C ILE A 651 -31.02 17.30 2.94
N ASN A 652 -30.98 16.84 1.69
CA ASN A 652 -32.16 16.34 0.97
C ASN A 652 -33.34 17.34 1.01
N GLY A 653 -33.03 18.64 0.89
CA GLY A 653 -34.02 19.73 0.95
C GLY A 653 -34.47 20.10 2.37
N ILE A 654 -34.07 19.38 3.40
CA ILE A 654 -34.37 19.70 4.80
C ILE A 654 -33.36 20.72 5.30
N GLN A 655 -33.84 21.88 5.73
CA GLN A 655 -33.00 22.96 6.24
C GLN A 655 -32.47 22.66 7.63
N GLN A 656 -31.15 22.80 7.79
CA GLN A 656 -30.43 22.74 9.06
C GLN A 656 -29.46 23.92 9.16
N GLN A 657 -29.01 24.22 10.37
CA GLN A 657 -28.03 25.28 10.62
C GLN A 657 -26.79 24.69 11.29
N PHE A 658 -25.62 25.09 10.77
CA PHE A 658 -24.33 24.72 11.34
C PHE A 658 -23.53 26.00 11.58
N MET A 659 -22.74 26.03 12.65
CA MET A 659 -21.91 27.18 13.00
C MET A 659 -20.44 26.89 12.73
N THR A 660 -19.72 27.84 12.16
CA THR A 660 -18.26 27.75 12.03
C THR A 660 -17.58 27.90 13.39
N ASN A 661 -16.45 27.21 13.57
CA ASN A 661 -15.61 27.44 14.74
C ASN A 661 -14.79 28.74 14.61
N GLU A 662 -13.94 29.02 15.60
CA GLU A 662 -13.09 30.21 15.63
C GLU A 662 -12.13 30.33 14.43
N GLN A 663 -11.78 29.21 13.80
CA GLN A 663 -10.90 29.15 12.62
C GLN A 663 -11.68 29.26 11.30
N GLY A 664 -13.01 29.38 11.33
CA GLY A 664 -13.83 29.40 10.12
C GLY A 664 -14.04 28.02 9.50
N ASP A 665 -13.88 26.93 10.27
CA ASP A 665 -14.19 25.57 9.83
C ASP A 665 -15.68 25.30 10.03
N LEU A 666 -16.43 25.06 8.94
CA LEU A 666 -17.81 24.60 8.96
C LEU A 666 -17.82 23.07 8.96
N ARG A 667 -18.34 22.46 10.03
CA ARG A 667 -18.50 21.01 10.15
C ARG A 667 -19.95 20.62 9.97
N VAL A 668 -20.26 20.01 8.84
CA VAL A 668 -21.58 19.48 8.52
C VAL A 668 -21.60 17.98 8.84
N THR A 669 -22.64 17.56 9.56
CA THR A 669 -22.83 16.16 9.96
C THR A 669 -24.22 15.67 9.59
N CYS A 670 -24.32 14.48 9.00
CA CYS A 670 -25.60 13.83 8.72
C CYS A 670 -25.44 12.33 8.56
N GLU A 671 -26.54 11.58 8.64
CA GLU A 671 -26.52 10.14 8.38
C GLU A 671 -26.62 9.86 6.88
N ILE A 672 -25.74 9.00 6.34
CA ILE A 672 -25.76 8.60 4.93
C ILE A 672 -26.37 7.20 4.80
N ARG A 673 -27.44 7.10 4.02
CA ARG A 673 -28.16 5.85 3.71
C ARG A 673 -28.50 5.79 2.22
N GLY A 674 -27.47 5.60 1.39
CA GLY A 674 -27.57 5.73 -0.05
C GLY A 674 -27.25 7.15 -0.52
N LEU A 675 -28.03 7.69 -1.46
CA LEU A 675 -27.79 9.00 -2.05
C LEU A 675 -28.32 10.12 -1.14
N VAL A 676 -27.47 11.11 -0.85
CA VAL A 676 -27.83 12.33 -0.12
C VAL A 676 -27.35 13.55 -0.93
N LYS A 677 -28.24 14.52 -1.12
CA LYS A 677 -27.95 15.82 -1.75
C LYS A 677 -27.69 16.84 -0.65
N ILE A 678 -26.60 17.59 -0.76
CA ILE A 678 -26.23 18.62 0.21
C ILE A 678 -25.99 19.94 -0.51
N ASP A 679 -26.68 20.98 -0.03
CA ASP A 679 -26.53 22.36 -0.48
C ASP A 679 -26.16 23.24 0.71
N ILE A 680 -25.05 23.96 0.64
CA ILE A 680 -24.58 24.88 1.66
C ILE A 680 -24.70 26.29 1.10
N SER A 681 -25.56 27.12 1.70
CA SER A 681 -25.66 28.55 1.37
C SER A 681 -24.50 29.29 2.02
N ILE A 682 -23.68 29.95 1.22
CA ILE A 682 -22.55 30.81 1.65
C ILE A 682 -22.99 32.29 1.67
N VAL A 683 -24.29 32.55 1.50
CA VAL A 683 -24.87 33.89 1.62
C VAL A 683 -24.94 34.26 3.10
N GLN A 684 -24.49 35.47 3.41
CA GLN A 684 -24.63 36.07 4.74
C GLN A 684 -26.12 36.11 5.14
N THR A 685 -26.45 35.52 6.29
CA THR A 685 -27.74 35.72 6.97
C THR A 685 -27.57 36.66 8.14
#